data_AF-A0A9W8I3B0-F1
#
_entry.id   AF-A0A9W8I3B0-F1
#
_cell.length_a   1.000
_cell.length_b   1.000
_cell.length_c   1.000
_cell.angle_alpha   90.00
_cell.angle_beta   90.00
_cell.angle_gamma   90.00
#
_symmetry.space_group_name_H-M   'P 1'
#
loop_
_entity.id
_entity.type
_entity.pdbx_description
1 polymer ?
#
loop_
_entity_poly.entity_id
_entity_poly.type
_entity_poly.pdbx_seq_one_letter_code
_entity_poly.pdbx_strand_id
1 'polypeptide(L)'
;MTANIPDSGVVQNSQKAPVGTAKGNNRKESNAEAAAQTEETLQKSDNSTAENTHSQPAADNTSSEISTEIKSAPLHSTGEADPNTKQQEPETLDKLVNDVSNPADMSISASSDVQSVVSPGEIDHLIRNPQSPVTSRTSSKAPATTHPLESYEQKAPLGPSPATMASAILMRDGDTMRASGSGTAGGSGESERTAFSPPIQTSGSPLSSTSMRALYTGVSEATDDEEDHEDRQRRLFRAAERRRLDKEQMQQNNMSSDELETLRSGLSNARESVQPSELRILNGDFPDGLRGSLYLLGPGQIDIKYNVQRELEQATRVFTYGNIMDALPLLTKISFDPTAKTITHRSRLLAKQAAGRIQMEHGVNTKVPGALYLTNTNQSVLSKFIPKASHQATPEGECCSQGIQLFMPLQGSSQNIVCTNHVGALQNIDPVDLRPRSTVEYKSVNRAFKGTLSCPHMQYDSNTREHFAVLQDVGFRSTTYSVICISEAQPEGYVVANFTAQVSIVHSFAITQDYVVVPVYPYDSPLGGISYRWNDSLLETLSFDHSQPVLFYVISREYRRVQCIYRAPTFFALHQINAVQETATDSIAIDMVTYEDDVSLRRLQISNLRKPSSAFPVPAGVVRRFQLNGITMEASRYASTRGNTSLAPPAHSRILRNEQVELCQVNPMLAMHPYTFIYALGHTETLHNQLRPGIEGALFDCIVKLNANDSSAPPLIWSRAHCYPSEPVFVPKSDQEDDGYILSVFFDSMRITSCLLILDAATFKELLIAQLPTAIPVSFGHGKFAI
;
A
#
# COMPACT_ATOMS: atom_id res chain seq x y z
N MET A 1 -10.49 -1.93 57.70
CA MET A 1 -9.52 -1.60 58.76
C MET A 1 -8.37 -0.87 58.08
N THR A 2 -8.02 0.42 58.27
CA THR A 2 -7.78 1.24 59.49
C THR A 2 -6.66 0.65 60.38
N ALA A 3 -5.55 1.32 60.77
CA ALA A 3 -4.92 2.63 60.44
C ALA A 3 -3.40 2.55 60.86
N ASN A 4 -2.50 3.56 60.91
CA ASN A 4 -2.54 5.03 60.79
C ASN A 4 -1.16 5.66 60.43
N ILE A 5 -1.11 6.98 60.23
CA ILE A 5 0.06 7.92 60.12
C ILE A 5 0.56 8.30 61.56
N PRO A 6 1.88 8.57 61.88
CA PRO A 6 2.53 9.91 61.69
C PRO A 6 4.08 10.02 61.56
N ASP A 7 4.53 11.27 61.33
CA ASP A 7 5.91 11.77 61.07
C ASP A 7 6.87 11.92 62.28
N SER A 8 8.18 11.89 61.99
CA SER A 8 9.28 12.71 62.57
C SER A 8 10.64 12.33 61.92
N GLY A 9 11.74 13.10 61.91
CA GLY A 9 11.99 14.48 62.36
C GLY A 9 13.44 14.95 62.03
N VAL A 10 13.58 16.22 61.63
CA VAL A 10 14.76 17.04 61.21
C VAL A 10 16.09 16.87 61.98
N VAL A 11 17.28 17.09 61.36
CA VAL A 11 18.43 17.99 61.82
C VAL A 11 19.80 17.82 61.10
N GLN A 12 20.36 18.95 60.58
CA GLN A 12 21.80 19.33 60.31
C GLN A 12 22.68 18.53 59.30
N ASN A 13 23.37 19.15 58.30
CA ASN A 13 24.58 20.05 58.27
C ASN A 13 25.94 19.31 58.44
N SER A 14 27.10 19.69 57.84
CA SER A 14 27.46 20.80 56.92
C SER A 14 28.93 20.73 56.42
N GLN A 15 29.24 21.32 55.23
CA GLN A 15 30.57 21.89 54.81
C GLN A 15 31.78 20.90 54.69
N LYS A 16 32.93 21.16 54.04
CA LYS A 16 33.45 22.23 53.14
C LYS A 16 34.59 21.67 52.25
N ALA A 17 35.05 22.43 51.24
CA ALA A 17 36.23 22.11 50.42
C ALA A 17 37.56 22.57 51.05
N PRO A 18 38.73 22.12 50.51
CA PRO A 18 39.87 23.02 50.38
C PRO A 18 40.67 22.94 49.05
N VAL A 19 41.04 24.12 48.54
CA VAL A 19 42.38 24.59 48.12
C VAL A 19 43.28 23.70 47.21
N GLY A 20 43.80 24.30 46.12
CA GLY A 20 44.84 23.71 45.24
C GLY A 20 46.22 24.39 45.33
N THR A 21 47.17 23.95 44.50
CA THR A 21 48.52 24.55 44.33
C THR A 21 48.96 24.50 42.85
N ALA A 22 50.01 25.26 42.48
CA ALA A 22 50.38 25.51 41.08
C ALA A 22 51.90 25.49 40.79
N LYS A 23 52.24 25.26 39.51
CA LYS A 23 53.48 25.53 38.73
C LYS A 23 53.05 25.39 37.26
N GLY A 24 53.29 26.30 36.31
CA GLY A 24 54.58 26.87 35.89
C GLY A 24 55.01 26.14 34.60
N ASN A 25 55.36 26.77 33.47
CA ASN A 25 55.85 28.14 33.27
C ASN A 25 55.74 28.56 31.77
N ASN A 26 55.58 29.86 31.47
CA ASN A 26 55.91 30.60 30.22
C ASN A 26 55.60 29.97 28.82
N ARG A 27 54.99 30.66 27.83
CA ARG A 27 54.83 32.10 27.50
C ARG A 27 53.64 32.25 26.49
N LYS A 28 53.31 33.36 25.80
CA LYS A 28 53.93 34.67 25.51
C LYS A 28 52.84 35.76 25.28
N GLU A 29 53.28 36.93 24.81
CA GLU A 29 52.56 38.07 24.20
C GLU A 29 51.63 37.71 23.01
N SER A 30 50.62 38.51 22.62
CA SER A 30 50.00 39.70 23.26
C SER A 30 48.71 40.17 22.54
N ASN A 31 47.81 40.81 23.31
CA ASN A 31 46.98 42.01 23.08
C ASN A 31 46.78 42.55 21.63
N ALA A 32 45.65 43.18 21.25
CA ALA A 32 44.29 43.37 21.80
C ALA A 32 43.42 44.05 20.68
N GLU A 33 42.33 44.82 20.82
CA GLU A 33 41.57 45.41 21.96
C GLU A 33 40.11 45.77 21.55
N ALA A 34 39.30 46.19 22.51
CA ALA A 34 38.00 46.89 22.42
C ALA A 34 38.09 48.31 21.78
N ALA A 35 37.07 49.20 21.66
CA ALA A 35 35.65 49.31 22.11
C ALA A 35 34.98 50.47 21.30
N ALA A 36 33.70 50.89 21.42
CA ALA A 36 32.38 50.28 21.75
C ALA A 36 31.28 51.39 21.67
N GLN A 37 29.97 51.04 21.76
CA GLN A 37 28.79 51.96 21.83
C GLN A 37 28.51 52.76 20.52
N THR A 38 27.37 53.41 20.26
CA THR A 38 26.23 53.85 21.12
C THR A 38 24.87 53.78 20.35
N GLU A 39 23.76 54.04 21.03
CA GLU A 39 22.39 54.20 20.51
C GLU A 39 22.21 55.50 19.67
N GLU A 40 21.24 55.54 18.74
CA GLU A 40 20.02 56.38 18.88
C GLU A 40 18.94 56.08 17.80
N THR A 41 17.91 56.93 17.68
CA THR A 41 16.56 56.56 17.19
C THR A 41 16.01 57.52 16.09
N LEU A 42 14.89 57.12 15.47
CA LEU A 42 13.79 57.94 14.88
C LEU A 42 13.61 58.06 13.34
N GLN A 43 12.40 57.61 12.95
CA GLN A 43 11.42 58.28 12.07
C GLN A 43 11.45 58.20 10.52
N LYS A 44 10.22 58.31 10.00
CA LYS A 44 9.76 58.31 8.60
C LYS A 44 9.91 59.72 7.99
N SER A 45 9.95 59.82 6.66
CA SER A 45 8.91 60.53 5.88
C SER A 45 9.15 60.43 4.36
N ASP A 46 8.09 60.65 3.59
CA ASP A 46 7.95 60.38 2.16
C ASP A 46 8.51 61.48 1.23
N ASN A 47 8.92 61.09 0.01
CA ASN A 47 8.82 61.82 -1.28
C ASN A 47 9.68 61.13 -2.37
N SER A 48 9.48 61.29 -3.68
CA SER A 48 8.31 61.62 -4.54
C SER A 48 8.78 61.59 -6.01
N THR A 49 7.86 61.37 -7.00
CA THR A 49 8.03 61.67 -8.46
C THR A 49 9.19 60.97 -9.23
N ALA A 50 9.15 60.61 -10.52
CA ALA A 50 8.12 60.42 -11.58
C ALA A 50 8.81 59.61 -12.75
N GLU A 51 8.35 59.40 -14.00
CA GLU A 51 7.19 59.88 -14.79
C GLU A 51 6.85 58.91 -15.99
N ASN A 52 6.44 59.47 -17.15
CA ASN A 52 5.98 58.90 -18.43
C ASN A 52 7.05 58.14 -19.28
N THR A 53 6.76 57.39 -20.37
CA THR A 53 5.72 57.52 -21.44
C THR A 53 5.25 56.17 -22.08
N HIS A 54 4.05 56.23 -22.69
CA HIS A 54 3.48 55.47 -23.85
C HIS A 54 4.13 54.18 -24.41
N SER A 55 3.37 53.19 -24.92
CA SER A 55 2.31 53.35 -25.94
C SER A 55 1.28 52.21 -26.03
N GLN A 56 0.09 52.50 -26.60
CA GLN A 56 -0.94 51.55 -27.06
C GLN A 56 -1.41 51.93 -28.48
N PRO A 57 -1.99 50.98 -29.22
CA PRO A 57 -3.41 51.08 -29.66
C PRO A 57 -4.23 49.89 -29.08
N ALA A 58 -5.52 49.96 -28.72
CA ALA A 58 -6.70 50.66 -29.25
C ALA A 58 -7.28 50.03 -30.54
N ALA A 59 -8.61 49.92 -30.74
CA ALA A 59 -9.79 49.91 -29.83
C ALA A 59 -11.04 49.51 -30.65
N ASP A 60 -12.06 48.88 -30.03
CA ASP A 60 -13.52 48.94 -30.36
C ASP A 60 -14.29 47.74 -29.76
N ASN A 61 -15.60 47.77 -29.45
CA ASN A 61 -16.43 48.85 -28.87
C ASN A 61 -17.80 48.27 -28.39
N THR A 62 -18.61 49.06 -27.67
CA THR A 62 -20.02 48.81 -27.24
C THR A 62 -20.27 47.63 -26.27
N SER A 63 -21.25 47.65 -25.36
CA SER A 63 -22.11 48.73 -24.82
C SER A 63 -22.74 48.29 -23.47
N SER A 64 -23.22 49.21 -22.63
CA SER A 64 -23.85 48.88 -21.34
C SER A 64 -24.92 49.88 -20.87
N GLU A 65 -26.11 49.36 -20.53
CA GLU A 65 -27.21 50.01 -19.80
C GLU A 65 -27.75 48.95 -18.79
N ILE A 66 -28.01 49.16 -17.49
CA ILE A 66 -28.55 50.27 -16.66
C ILE A 66 -30.09 50.17 -16.40
N SER A 67 -30.40 49.49 -15.29
CA SER A 67 -31.36 49.86 -14.23
C SER A 67 -32.88 50.00 -14.47
N THR A 68 -33.63 49.04 -13.91
CA THR A 68 -34.78 49.16 -12.97
C THR A 68 -35.80 50.32 -13.06
N GLU A 69 -37.10 49.98 -13.09
CA GLU A 69 -38.19 50.20 -12.09
C GLU A 69 -39.51 49.59 -12.69
N ILE A 70 -40.70 49.39 -12.05
CA ILE A 70 -41.66 50.32 -11.39
C ILE A 70 -42.85 49.50 -10.77
N LYS A 71 -43.29 49.78 -9.52
CA LYS A 71 -44.66 49.65 -8.89
C LYS A 71 -45.44 48.30 -8.92
N SER A 72 -46.50 48.02 -8.13
CA SER A 72 -47.02 48.48 -6.81
C SER A 72 -48.11 47.51 -6.26
N ALA A 73 -48.44 47.55 -4.96
CA ALA A 73 -49.42 46.66 -4.27
C ALA A 73 -50.91 47.11 -4.43
N PRO A 74 -51.93 46.40 -3.85
CA PRO A 74 -52.28 46.64 -2.42
C PRO A 74 -52.93 45.48 -1.57
N LEU A 75 -52.57 45.49 -0.27
CA LEU A 75 -53.40 45.29 0.96
C LEU A 75 -54.43 44.15 1.14
N HIS A 76 -54.30 43.41 2.26
CA HIS A 76 -55.18 43.59 3.43
C HIS A 76 -54.59 43.03 4.76
N SER A 77 -54.46 43.90 5.77
CA SER A 77 -54.75 43.79 7.24
C SER A 77 -54.76 42.41 7.97
N THR A 78 -54.31 42.22 9.22
CA THR A 78 -53.63 43.00 10.31
C THR A 78 -53.30 42.00 11.45
N GLY A 79 -52.48 42.26 12.49
CA GLY A 79 -51.63 43.43 12.83
C GLY A 79 -51.51 43.67 14.36
N GLU A 80 -50.30 43.99 14.83
CA GLU A 80 -49.93 44.55 16.17
C GLU A 80 -50.08 43.63 17.42
N ALA A 81 -49.25 43.71 18.49
CA ALA A 81 -48.20 44.69 18.85
C ALA A 81 -46.93 44.06 19.53
N ASP A 82 -45.85 44.85 19.57
CA ASP A 82 -44.54 44.64 20.26
C ASP A 82 -44.58 45.33 21.68
N PRO A 83 -43.52 45.54 22.52
CA PRO A 83 -42.10 45.15 22.42
C PRO A 83 -41.39 44.68 23.74
N ASN A 84 -40.05 44.51 23.66
CA ASN A 84 -39.04 44.76 24.72
C ASN A 84 -38.89 43.75 25.90
N THR A 85 -37.70 43.47 26.49
CA THR A 85 -36.30 43.89 26.19
C THR A 85 -35.27 42.80 26.58
N LYS A 86 -34.03 42.96 26.11
CA LYS A 86 -32.81 42.21 26.51
C LYS A 86 -32.57 42.17 28.03
N GLN A 87 -32.05 41.05 28.57
CA GLN A 87 -30.72 41.00 29.25
C GLN A 87 -30.29 39.60 29.73
N GLN A 88 -28.97 39.33 29.58
CA GLN A 88 -28.07 38.55 30.46
C GLN A 88 -28.37 37.08 30.85
N GLU A 89 -27.69 36.18 30.13
CA GLU A 89 -26.79 35.17 30.72
C GLU A 89 -25.63 35.83 31.54
N PRO A 90 -24.83 35.12 32.38
CA PRO A 90 -24.52 33.67 32.31
C PRO A 90 -24.51 32.91 33.67
N GLU A 91 -24.11 31.62 33.61
CA GLU A 91 -23.27 30.87 34.58
C GLU A 91 -23.54 30.95 36.11
N THR A 92 -23.44 29.88 36.92
CA THR A 92 -22.76 28.57 36.78
C THR A 92 -23.34 27.55 37.81
N LEU A 93 -22.90 26.28 37.74
CA LEU A 93 -22.68 25.28 38.84
C LEU A 93 -23.53 25.37 40.15
N ASP A 94 -24.05 24.30 40.76
CA ASP A 94 -23.53 22.92 40.84
C ASP A 94 -24.50 21.97 41.62
N LYS A 95 -24.13 20.69 41.75
CA LYS A 95 -24.37 19.80 42.91
C LYS A 95 -25.78 19.27 43.29
N LEU A 96 -25.96 18.00 42.91
CA LEU A 96 -25.97 16.81 43.80
C LEU A 96 -27.26 16.29 44.51
N VAL A 97 -27.24 14.96 44.63
CA VAL A 97 -27.99 14.03 45.51
C VAL A 97 -29.41 13.61 45.08
N ASN A 98 -29.47 12.33 44.71
CA ASN A 98 -30.47 11.29 44.97
C ASN A 98 -31.92 11.71 45.26
N ASP A 99 -32.87 10.94 44.68
CA ASP A 99 -33.51 9.94 45.55
C ASP A 99 -33.88 8.64 44.82
N VAL A 100 -34.23 7.62 45.60
CA VAL A 100 -34.59 6.27 45.16
C VAL A 100 -36.10 6.14 44.99
N SER A 101 -36.58 5.71 43.82
CA SER A 101 -37.72 4.77 43.73
C SER A 101 -38.00 4.27 42.31
N ASN A 102 -38.33 2.98 42.24
CA ASN A 102 -39.16 2.36 41.21
C ASN A 102 -40.05 1.38 42.00
N PRO A 103 -41.40 1.44 41.86
CA PRO A 103 -42.03 0.31 41.18
C PRO A 103 -43.34 0.62 40.41
N ALA A 104 -43.58 -0.24 39.41
CA ALA A 104 -44.86 -0.85 39.01
C ALA A 104 -46.03 0.00 38.44
N ASP A 105 -46.41 -0.40 37.21
CA ASP A 105 -47.76 -0.67 36.68
C ASP A 105 -48.93 0.31 36.89
N MET A 106 -49.43 0.84 35.77
CA MET A 106 -50.85 0.79 35.32
C MET A 106 -50.96 1.37 33.88
N SER A 107 -51.99 1.11 33.06
CA SER A 107 -52.54 -0.15 32.52
C SER A 107 -53.69 0.18 31.52
N ILE A 108 -53.93 -0.68 30.52
CA ILE A 108 -55.21 -0.87 29.78
C ILE A 108 -55.78 0.32 28.95
N SER A 109 -55.72 0.20 27.61
CA SER A 109 -56.88 0.05 26.69
C SER A 109 -56.42 0.23 25.23
N ALA A 110 -56.65 -0.63 24.22
CA ALA A 110 -57.50 -1.81 23.98
C ALA A 110 -58.90 -1.58 23.34
N SER A 111 -58.94 -1.65 22.00
CA SER A 111 -60.08 -2.00 21.13
C SER A 111 -59.62 -1.92 19.66
N SER A 112 -60.06 -2.72 18.68
CA SER A 112 -60.82 -3.98 18.64
C SER A 112 -60.87 -4.44 17.17
N ASP A 113 -61.13 -5.68 16.74
CA ASP A 113 -61.22 -7.07 17.24
C ASP A 113 -62.01 -7.84 16.14
N VAL A 114 -62.23 -9.16 16.26
CA VAL A 114 -63.12 -10.03 15.43
C VAL A 114 -62.59 -10.36 14.01
N GLN A 115 -62.67 -11.57 13.42
CA GLN A 115 -62.91 -13.00 13.76
C GLN A 115 -62.61 -13.83 12.46
N SER A 116 -62.70 -15.17 12.31
CA SER A 116 -62.53 -16.42 13.11
C SER A 116 -62.96 -17.63 12.19
N VAL A 117 -63.03 -18.88 12.71
CA VAL A 117 -63.56 -20.16 12.09
C VAL A 117 -62.51 -21.03 11.35
N VAL A 118 -62.28 -22.35 11.53
CA VAL A 118 -62.58 -23.48 12.48
C VAL A 118 -61.81 -24.75 11.93
N SER A 119 -61.66 -25.85 12.71
CA SER A 119 -60.92 -27.11 12.36
C SER A 119 -61.88 -28.29 11.94
N PRO A 120 -61.66 -29.65 12.05
CA PRO A 120 -60.65 -30.49 12.76
C PRO A 120 -60.14 -31.82 12.08
N GLY A 121 -59.38 -32.66 12.82
CA GLY A 121 -59.02 -34.08 12.57
C GLY A 121 -57.55 -34.41 12.98
N GLU A 122 -57.22 -35.13 14.08
CA GLU A 122 -57.25 -36.60 14.37
C GLU A 122 -56.15 -37.42 13.62
N ILE A 123 -55.40 -38.39 14.18
CA ILE A 123 -55.51 -39.19 15.45
C ILE A 123 -54.12 -39.84 15.86
N ASP A 124 -53.88 -40.13 17.16
CA ASP A 124 -52.99 -41.18 17.78
C ASP A 124 -51.45 -41.35 17.49
N HIS A 125 -50.56 -41.91 18.36
CA HIS A 125 -50.57 -42.16 19.83
C HIS A 125 -49.16 -42.59 20.41
N LEU A 126 -48.98 -42.44 21.75
CA LEU A 126 -48.18 -43.26 22.73
C LEU A 126 -46.61 -43.32 22.80
N ILE A 127 -46.12 -43.14 24.06
CA ILE A 127 -45.07 -43.94 24.81
C ILE A 127 -43.58 -43.84 24.37
N ARG A 128 -42.56 -43.74 25.24
CA ARG A 128 -42.43 -43.52 26.72
C ARG A 128 -41.03 -42.94 27.04
N ASN A 129 -40.93 -42.16 28.11
CA ASN A 129 -39.71 -42.03 28.94
C ASN A 129 -39.79 -43.05 30.10
N PRO A 130 -38.72 -43.44 30.83
CA PRO A 130 -38.41 -42.70 32.08
C PRO A 130 -36.96 -42.82 32.67
N GLN A 131 -36.79 -42.13 33.82
CA GLN A 131 -35.81 -42.31 34.92
C GLN A 131 -34.42 -41.66 34.86
N SER A 132 -34.27 -40.61 35.69
CA SER A 132 -33.04 -40.30 36.45
C SER A 132 -33.08 -40.99 37.82
N PRO A 133 -31.94 -41.17 38.52
CA PRO A 133 -31.67 -40.35 39.72
C PRO A 133 -30.18 -39.95 39.89
N VAL A 134 -29.85 -38.69 40.23
CA VAL A 134 -29.65 -38.12 41.59
C VAL A 134 -28.50 -38.74 42.41
N THR A 135 -27.44 -37.95 42.68
CA THR A 135 -26.57 -37.83 43.89
C THR A 135 -25.18 -37.25 43.51
N SER A 136 -24.30 -36.83 44.42
CA SER A 136 -24.33 -35.56 45.18
C SER A 136 -23.08 -35.42 46.08
N ARG A 137 -22.38 -34.26 46.04
CA ARG A 137 -21.24 -33.89 46.94
C ARG A 137 -19.98 -34.80 46.76
N THR A 138 -18.78 -34.51 47.25
CA THR A 138 -18.27 -33.47 48.18
C THR A 138 -16.81 -33.06 47.83
N SER A 139 -16.31 -31.99 48.44
CA SER A 139 -14.93 -31.48 48.36
C SER A 139 -13.85 -32.32 49.06
N SER A 140 -12.58 -32.26 48.63
CA SER A 140 -11.44 -32.00 49.55
C SER A 140 -10.07 -31.73 48.87
N LYS A 141 -9.39 -30.68 49.36
CA LYS A 141 -7.94 -30.56 49.70
C LYS A 141 -6.82 -30.97 48.70
N ALA A 142 -5.88 -30.05 48.50
CA ALA A 142 -4.47 -30.35 48.19
C ALA A 142 -3.69 -30.84 49.44
N PRO A 143 -2.47 -31.38 49.27
CA PRO A 143 -1.30 -30.65 49.77
C PRO A 143 -0.08 -30.70 48.81
N ALA A 144 1.04 -30.07 49.20
CA ALA A 144 2.28 -30.00 48.43
C ALA A 144 3.52 -30.46 49.24
N THR A 145 4.51 -31.05 48.55
CA THR A 145 5.88 -31.37 49.00
C THR A 145 6.79 -31.38 47.75
N THR A 146 7.71 -30.42 47.54
CA THR A 146 9.06 -30.25 48.14
C THR A 146 10.13 -31.28 47.72
N HIS A 147 11.11 -30.79 46.94
CA HIS A 147 12.55 -31.11 46.78
C HIS A 147 13.16 -32.35 47.47
N PRO A 148 14.22 -32.93 46.86
CA PRO A 148 15.59 -32.44 47.19
C PRO A 148 16.40 -31.95 45.97
N LEU A 149 17.57 -31.37 46.26
CA LEU A 149 18.64 -31.03 45.31
C LEU A 149 19.67 -32.16 45.25
N GLU A 150 20.44 -32.24 44.15
CA GLU A 150 21.82 -32.75 44.21
C GLU A 150 22.69 -32.00 43.20
N SER A 151 24.01 -31.94 43.45
CA SER A 151 24.92 -30.95 42.85
C SER A 151 26.23 -31.56 42.38
N TYR A 152 26.71 -31.17 41.21
CA TYR A 152 28.10 -31.39 40.79
C TYR A 152 28.70 -30.15 40.13
N GLU A 153 29.83 -29.69 40.65
CA GLU A 153 30.69 -28.69 40.01
C GLU A 153 31.62 -29.36 38.99
N GLN A 154 31.93 -28.67 37.89
CA GLN A 154 33.28 -28.66 37.32
C GLN A 154 33.55 -27.35 36.57
N LYS A 155 34.82 -26.96 36.46
CA LYS A 155 35.26 -25.59 36.11
C LYS A 155 35.55 -25.40 34.63
N ALA A 156 35.44 -24.15 34.18
CA ALA A 156 35.67 -23.69 32.81
C ALA A 156 37.16 -23.69 32.40
N PRO A 157 37.46 -23.30 31.15
CA PRO A 157 37.99 -21.93 30.98
C PRO A 157 37.23 -21.08 29.94
N LEU A 158 37.51 -19.77 29.92
CA LEU A 158 36.82 -18.79 29.09
C LEU A 158 37.39 -18.69 27.65
N GLY A 159 36.52 -18.34 26.70
CA GLY A 159 36.90 -17.78 25.39
C GLY A 159 36.61 -16.26 25.32
N PRO A 160 37.23 -15.52 24.38
CA PRO A 160 37.27 -14.05 24.40
C PRO A 160 36.00 -13.35 23.89
N SER A 161 35.86 -12.07 24.24
CA SER A 161 34.76 -11.17 23.82
C SER A 161 34.93 -10.66 22.38
N PRO A 162 33.83 -10.25 21.70
CA PRO A 162 33.86 -9.80 20.32
C PRO A 162 34.40 -8.36 20.18
N ALA A 163 35.70 -8.18 20.34
CA ALA A 163 36.37 -6.88 20.27
C ALA A 163 37.65 -6.86 19.40
N THR A 164 37.85 -7.85 18.51
CA THR A 164 39.03 -7.91 17.64
C THR A 164 38.75 -8.60 16.30
N MET A 165 38.21 -7.85 15.32
CA MET A 165 38.16 -8.25 13.89
C MET A 165 37.87 -7.01 13.00
N ALA A 166 38.57 -5.90 13.27
CA ALA A 166 38.34 -4.62 12.59
C ALA A 166 39.66 -3.85 12.36
N SER A 167 40.63 -4.48 11.69
CA SER A 167 41.86 -3.83 11.19
C SER A 167 42.55 -4.71 10.14
N ALA A 168 42.09 -4.66 8.88
CA ALA A 168 42.81 -5.17 7.73
C ALA A 168 42.42 -4.41 6.44
N ILE A 169 43.40 -3.68 5.89
CA ILE A 169 43.52 -3.28 4.48
C ILE A 169 42.41 -2.35 3.93
N LEU A 170 42.66 -1.04 4.05
CA LEU A 170 42.44 -0.07 2.97
C LEU A 170 43.80 0.20 2.29
N MET A 171 43.79 0.86 1.12
CA MET A 171 44.94 1.10 0.20
C MET A 171 45.33 -0.13 -0.64
N ARG A 172 45.62 -0.05 -1.96
CA ARG A 172 45.33 0.99 -2.98
C ARG A 172 45.58 0.43 -4.41
N ASP A 173 44.94 1.03 -5.42
CA ASP A 173 45.25 1.17 -6.86
C ASP A 173 46.26 0.20 -7.55
N GLY A 174 45.91 -0.42 -8.70
CA GLY A 174 46.91 -1.10 -9.57
C GLY A 174 46.39 -2.06 -10.68
N ASP A 175 46.35 -1.55 -11.91
CA ASP A 175 45.98 -2.14 -13.21
C ASP A 175 46.31 -3.61 -13.65
N THR A 176 45.50 -4.07 -14.62
CA THR A 176 45.79 -4.97 -15.78
C THR A 176 45.88 -6.52 -15.73
N MET A 177 45.07 -7.13 -16.62
CA MET A 177 45.31 -8.28 -17.53
C MET A 177 45.62 -9.73 -17.06
N ARG A 178 44.64 -10.60 -17.35
CA ARG A 178 44.75 -11.95 -18.01
C ARG A 178 45.94 -12.88 -17.71
N ALA A 179 45.62 -14.07 -17.18
CA ALA A 179 46.17 -15.35 -17.65
C ALA A 179 45.20 -16.54 -17.44
N SER A 180 45.38 -17.61 -18.22
CA SER A 180 44.86 -18.98 -17.97
C SER A 180 45.47 -19.58 -16.68
N GLY A 181 44.95 -20.62 -16.03
CA GLY A 181 44.00 -21.67 -16.46
C GLY A 181 44.64 -23.08 -16.31
N SER A 182 43.84 -24.15 -16.35
CA SER A 182 44.17 -25.55 -15.98
C SER A 182 44.20 -25.86 -14.46
N GLY A 183 43.84 -27.08 -14.01
CA GLY A 183 43.25 -28.19 -14.79
C GLY A 183 43.00 -29.52 -14.06
N THR A 184 42.54 -30.48 -14.86
CA THR A 184 42.71 -31.96 -14.76
C THR A 184 42.15 -32.76 -13.57
N ALA A 185 41.14 -33.60 -13.86
CA ALA A 185 41.08 -35.03 -13.49
C ALA A 185 40.07 -35.75 -14.41
N GLY A 186 40.10 -37.09 -14.53
CA GLY A 186 39.13 -37.83 -15.36
C GLY A 186 39.23 -39.36 -15.29
N GLY A 187 38.24 -40.04 -15.88
CA GLY A 187 38.07 -41.50 -15.95
C GLY A 187 37.27 -42.12 -14.79
N SER A 188 36.68 -43.33 -14.89
CA SER A 188 36.34 -44.17 -16.07
C SER A 188 35.62 -45.46 -15.61
N GLY A 189 34.73 -46.03 -16.45
CA GLY A 189 33.98 -47.29 -16.20
C GLY A 189 32.45 -47.07 -16.30
N GLU A 190 31.71 -47.59 -17.29
CA GLU A 190 31.31 -49.00 -17.54
C GLU A 190 30.21 -49.52 -16.58
N SER A 191 29.15 -50.22 -17.00
CA SER A 191 28.59 -50.61 -18.34
C SER A 191 27.15 -51.17 -18.12
N GLU A 192 26.32 -51.66 -19.07
CA GLU A 192 26.34 -51.90 -20.53
C GLU A 192 24.87 -52.08 -21.08
N ARG A 193 24.67 -52.07 -22.41
CA ARG A 193 23.51 -52.65 -23.19
C ARG A 193 22.12 -51.96 -23.10
N THR A 194 21.25 -51.92 -24.13
CA THR A 194 21.21 -52.28 -25.59
C THR A 194 19.95 -51.60 -26.19
N ALA A 195 19.71 -51.36 -27.49
CA ALA A 195 20.39 -51.50 -28.81
C ALA A 195 19.75 -50.41 -29.75
N PHE A 196 19.67 -50.41 -31.09
CA PHE A 196 20.00 -51.30 -32.22
C PHE A 196 20.37 -50.45 -33.47
N SER A 197 20.76 -51.07 -34.59
CA SER A 197 21.30 -50.44 -35.83
C SER A 197 21.23 -51.48 -37.00
N PRO A 198 21.97 -51.43 -38.16
CA PRO A 198 22.86 -50.43 -38.81
C PRO A 198 22.53 -50.32 -40.35
N PRO A 199 23.43 -50.28 -41.38
CA PRO A 199 24.89 -50.00 -41.52
C PRO A 199 25.32 -49.08 -42.72
N ILE A 200 26.65 -49.07 -43.01
CA ILE A 200 27.42 -48.63 -44.22
C ILE A 200 28.00 -47.18 -44.20
N GLN A 201 29.30 -46.91 -44.44
CA GLN A 201 30.49 -47.80 -44.46
C GLN A 201 31.89 -47.13 -44.18
N THR A 202 32.61 -46.62 -45.20
CA THR A 202 34.10 -46.41 -45.23
C THR A 202 34.53 -45.34 -46.27
N SER A 203 35.73 -44.71 -46.32
CA SER A 203 37.01 -44.74 -45.54
C SER A 203 37.99 -43.63 -46.00
N GLY A 204 38.99 -43.26 -45.16
CA GLY A 204 40.35 -42.93 -45.64
C GLY A 204 41.00 -41.61 -45.17
N SER A 205 42.32 -41.64 -44.92
CA SER A 205 43.17 -40.46 -44.62
C SER A 205 44.63 -40.75 -45.00
N PRO A 206 45.47 -39.73 -45.23
CA PRO A 206 46.77 -39.73 -44.51
C PRO A 206 47.35 -38.35 -44.11
N LEU A 207 48.41 -38.47 -43.31
CA LEU A 207 49.30 -37.51 -42.66
C LEU A 207 50.05 -36.51 -43.58
N SER A 208 50.38 -35.32 -43.02
CA SER A 208 51.73 -34.67 -42.86
C SER A 208 52.75 -34.62 -44.04
N SER A 209 53.74 -33.71 -44.13
CA SER A 209 54.27 -32.64 -43.24
C SER A 209 55.21 -31.68 -44.03
N THR A 210 55.59 -30.55 -43.42
CA THR A 210 56.90 -29.84 -43.60
C THR A 210 57.28 -29.27 -44.98
N SER A 211 57.43 -27.94 -45.11
CA SER A 211 58.77 -27.28 -45.24
C SER A 211 58.70 -25.75 -45.44
N MET A 212 59.89 -25.12 -45.50
CA MET A 212 60.23 -23.70 -45.38
C MET A 212 60.11 -22.83 -46.66
N ARG A 213 59.52 -21.62 -46.47
CA ARG A 213 60.15 -20.28 -46.67
C ARG A 213 60.33 -19.68 -48.08
N ALA A 214 60.23 -18.34 -48.11
CA ALA A 214 60.71 -17.35 -49.10
C ALA A 214 59.86 -17.02 -50.35
N LEU A 215 59.16 -15.87 -50.25
CA LEU A 215 59.23 -14.71 -51.17
C LEU A 215 59.86 -14.93 -52.57
N TYR A 216 59.11 -14.67 -53.65
CA TYR A 216 59.22 -13.41 -54.40
C TYR A 216 57.99 -13.16 -55.30
N THR A 217 57.91 -11.95 -55.87
CA THR A 217 56.78 -11.32 -56.59
C THR A 217 56.39 -11.96 -57.94
N GLY A 218 55.10 -11.93 -58.29
CA GLY A 218 54.59 -12.07 -59.67
C GLY A 218 53.08 -11.81 -59.75
N VAL A 219 52.63 -10.89 -60.62
CA VAL A 219 51.22 -10.44 -60.72
C VAL A 219 50.45 -11.25 -61.77
N SER A 220 49.18 -11.57 -61.46
CA SER A 220 48.16 -11.99 -62.43
C SER A 220 46.76 -11.75 -61.88
N GLU A 221 46.35 -10.48 -61.79
CA GLU A 221 44.95 -10.11 -61.49
C GLU A 221 44.03 -10.49 -62.66
N ALA A 222 42.83 -11.03 -62.36
CA ALA A 222 41.55 -10.87 -63.08
C ALA A 222 40.59 -12.07 -62.90
N THR A 223 39.86 -12.13 -61.77
CA THR A 223 38.53 -12.82 -61.66
C THR A 223 37.76 -12.45 -60.39
N ASP A 224 38.46 -12.24 -59.27
CA ASP A 224 37.83 -12.30 -57.94
C ASP A 224 36.95 -11.08 -57.55
N ASP A 225 37.08 -9.94 -58.26
CA ASP A 225 36.39 -8.69 -57.90
C ASP A 225 34.87 -8.70 -58.15
N GLU A 226 34.37 -9.45 -59.14
CA GLU A 226 32.93 -9.46 -59.44
C GLU A 226 32.12 -10.27 -58.41
N GLU A 227 32.66 -11.39 -57.92
CA GLU A 227 31.94 -12.28 -57.00
C GLU A 227 31.82 -11.68 -55.58
N ASP A 228 32.88 -11.04 -55.06
CA ASP A 228 32.77 -10.30 -53.79
C ASP A 228 31.92 -9.03 -53.93
N HIS A 229 31.90 -8.37 -55.09
CA HIS A 229 31.03 -7.20 -55.30
C HIS A 229 29.54 -7.58 -55.33
N GLU A 230 29.18 -8.69 -55.99
CA GLU A 230 27.83 -9.26 -55.97
C GLU A 230 27.41 -9.68 -54.56
N ASP A 231 28.21 -10.49 -53.84
CA ASP A 231 27.80 -10.94 -52.51
C ASP A 231 27.83 -9.82 -51.45
N ARG A 232 28.72 -8.83 -51.60
CA ARG A 232 28.68 -7.58 -50.82
C ARG A 232 27.41 -6.78 -51.10
N GLN A 233 26.94 -6.68 -52.35
CA GLN A 233 25.65 -6.08 -52.66
C GLN A 233 24.48 -6.89 -52.08
N ARG A 234 24.49 -8.23 -52.16
CA ARG A 234 23.46 -9.11 -51.57
C ARG A 234 23.41 -8.99 -50.04
N ARG A 235 24.56 -8.88 -49.37
CA ARG A 235 24.67 -8.61 -47.92
C ARG A 235 24.16 -7.21 -47.56
N LEU A 236 24.52 -6.18 -48.34
CA LEU A 236 24.03 -4.81 -48.14
C LEU A 236 22.52 -4.70 -48.39
N PHE A 237 21.98 -5.38 -49.41
CA PHE A 237 20.55 -5.45 -49.68
C PHE A 237 19.82 -6.13 -48.53
N ARG A 238 20.24 -7.32 -48.09
CA ARG A 238 19.66 -8.01 -46.92
C ARG A 238 19.77 -7.19 -45.62
N ALA A 239 20.83 -6.40 -45.45
CA ALA A 239 20.98 -5.51 -44.30
C ALA A 239 20.08 -4.25 -44.41
N ALA A 240 19.87 -3.72 -45.61
CA ALA A 240 18.96 -2.61 -45.87
C ALA A 240 17.49 -3.06 -45.77
N GLU A 241 17.17 -4.26 -46.26
CA GLU A 241 15.87 -4.92 -46.19
C GLU A 241 15.52 -5.29 -44.75
N ARG A 242 16.47 -5.85 -43.98
CA ARG A 242 16.31 -5.98 -42.51
C ARG A 242 16.07 -4.63 -41.86
N ARG A 243 16.89 -3.60 -42.13
CA ARG A 243 16.66 -2.24 -41.59
C ARG A 243 15.35 -1.60 -42.07
N ARG A 244 14.79 -2.04 -43.20
CA ARG A 244 13.47 -1.61 -43.70
C ARG A 244 12.37 -2.32 -42.94
N LEU A 245 12.46 -3.63 -42.76
CA LEU A 245 11.56 -4.43 -41.93
C LEU A 245 11.62 -4.01 -40.47
N ASP A 246 12.80 -3.79 -39.88
CA ASP A 246 12.99 -3.23 -38.54
C ASP A 246 12.31 -1.86 -38.43
N LYS A 247 12.43 -0.99 -39.46
CA LYS A 247 11.73 0.31 -39.50
C LYS A 247 10.22 0.18 -39.68
N GLU A 248 9.75 -0.71 -40.54
CA GLU A 248 8.33 -0.92 -40.84
C GLU A 248 7.65 -1.57 -39.62
N GLN A 249 8.33 -2.48 -38.93
CA GLN A 249 7.90 -3.07 -37.65
C GLN A 249 7.96 -2.06 -36.50
N MET A 250 8.97 -1.17 -36.46
CA MET A 250 8.97 0.01 -35.57
C MET A 250 7.93 1.07 -35.97
N GLN A 251 7.40 1.07 -37.19
CA GLN A 251 6.34 1.99 -37.62
C GLN A 251 4.94 1.37 -37.49
N GLN A 252 4.83 0.05 -37.35
CA GLN A 252 3.58 -0.67 -37.11
C GLN A 252 3.30 -0.94 -35.62
N ASN A 253 4.33 -1.00 -34.77
CA ASN A 253 4.19 -1.29 -33.33
C ASN A 253 4.47 -0.11 -32.38
N ASN A 254 4.58 1.12 -32.88
CA ASN A 254 4.71 2.31 -32.03
C ASN A 254 3.41 3.11 -32.02
N MET A 255 2.89 3.40 -30.82
CA MET A 255 2.01 4.57 -30.64
C MET A 255 2.68 5.82 -31.19
N SER A 256 1.89 6.81 -31.61
CA SER A 256 2.44 8.12 -31.95
C SER A 256 3.20 8.72 -30.75
N SER A 257 4.19 9.59 -31.04
CA SER A 257 4.88 10.33 -29.97
C SER A 257 3.89 11.10 -29.11
N ASP A 258 2.84 11.60 -29.75
CA ASP A 258 1.78 12.41 -29.15
C ASP A 258 0.94 11.57 -28.18
N GLU A 259 0.55 10.34 -28.52
CA GLU A 259 -0.14 9.42 -27.60
C GLU A 259 0.74 9.02 -26.39
N LEU A 260 2.03 8.79 -26.62
CA LEU A 260 2.99 8.52 -25.53
C LEU A 260 3.15 9.73 -24.60
N GLU A 261 3.21 10.94 -25.14
CA GLU A 261 3.31 12.19 -24.38
C GLU A 261 2.00 12.52 -23.63
N THR A 262 0.87 12.26 -24.28
CA THR A 262 -0.48 12.37 -23.72
C THR A 262 -0.66 11.41 -22.55
N LEU A 263 -0.19 10.16 -22.66
CA LEU A 263 -0.24 9.19 -21.57
C LEU A 263 0.72 9.54 -20.42
N ARG A 264 1.92 10.07 -20.71
CA ARG A 264 2.84 10.59 -19.68
C ARG A 264 2.23 11.72 -18.84
N SER A 265 1.32 12.52 -19.40
CA SER A 265 0.67 13.60 -18.65
C SER A 265 -0.15 13.07 -17.46
N GLY A 266 -0.72 11.86 -17.58
CA GLY A 266 -1.40 11.13 -16.50
C GLY A 266 -0.47 10.58 -15.42
N LEU A 267 0.85 10.71 -15.60
CA LEU A 267 1.88 10.31 -14.63
C LEU A 267 2.73 11.51 -14.21
N SER A 268 2.12 12.71 -14.19
CA SER A 268 2.70 13.96 -13.70
C SER A 268 2.20 14.28 -12.27
N ASN A 269 2.57 15.43 -11.71
CA ASN A 269 2.08 15.83 -10.39
C ASN A 269 0.62 16.33 -10.45
N ALA A 270 -0.19 15.86 -9.51
CA ALA A 270 -1.52 16.39 -9.25
C ALA A 270 -1.49 17.85 -8.81
N ARG A 271 -2.64 18.52 -8.94
CA ARG A 271 -2.95 19.78 -8.24
C ARG A 271 -4.02 19.49 -7.19
N GLU A 272 -3.90 20.09 -6.01
CA GLU A 272 -4.91 19.98 -4.96
C GLU A 272 -6.02 21.04 -5.11
N SER A 273 -7.26 20.65 -4.80
CA SER A 273 -8.42 21.54 -4.70
C SER A 273 -8.88 21.63 -3.24
N VAL A 274 -8.21 22.47 -2.46
CA VAL A 274 -8.45 22.56 -1.01
C VAL A 274 -9.81 23.17 -0.66
N GLN A 275 -10.37 24.02 -1.53
CA GLN A 275 -11.76 24.46 -1.39
C GLN A 275 -12.73 23.47 -2.04
N PRO A 276 -13.95 23.29 -1.48
CA PRO A 276 -14.97 22.47 -2.13
C PRO A 276 -15.37 23.11 -3.45
N SER A 277 -15.61 22.26 -4.45
CA SER A 277 -15.97 22.64 -5.81
C SER A 277 -17.12 21.75 -6.28
N GLU A 278 -18.20 22.32 -6.80
CA GLU A 278 -19.28 21.53 -7.38
C GLU A 278 -18.81 20.95 -8.72
N LEU A 279 -19.04 19.65 -8.94
CA LEU A 279 -18.64 18.96 -10.16
C LEU A 279 -19.68 19.16 -11.26
N ARG A 280 -19.21 19.62 -12.42
CA ARG A 280 -20.08 19.72 -13.60
C ARG A 280 -20.42 18.33 -14.13
N ILE A 281 -21.69 17.94 -14.03
CA ILE A 281 -22.22 16.76 -14.70
C ILE A 281 -22.06 16.94 -16.22
N LEU A 282 -21.47 15.94 -16.89
CA LEU A 282 -21.25 15.90 -18.34
C LEU A 282 -22.22 14.95 -19.05
N ASN A 283 -22.66 13.89 -18.38
CA ASN A 283 -23.60 12.89 -18.87
C ASN A 283 -24.39 12.29 -17.71
N GLY A 284 -25.64 11.90 -17.97
CA GLY A 284 -26.49 11.22 -17.00
C GLY A 284 -27.06 12.11 -15.89
N ASP A 285 -27.73 11.46 -14.92
CA ASP A 285 -28.51 12.09 -13.85
C ASP A 285 -27.99 11.67 -12.47
N PHE A 286 -28.26 12.49 -11.44
CA PHE A 286 -27.86 12.16 -10.06
C PHE A 286 -28.55 10.87 -9.57
N PRO A 287 -27.82 9.81 -9.17
CA PRO A 287 -28.40 8.53 -8.81
C PRO A 287 -29.27 8.57 -7.55
N ASP A 288 -30.48 8.00 -7.62
CA ASP A 288 -31.44 8.03 -6.52
C ASP A 288 -30.92 7.33 -5.24
N GLY A 289 -30.91 8.08 -4.14
CA GLY A 289 -30.50 7.58 -2.82
C GLY A 289 -28.98 7.58 -2.57
N LEU A 290 -28.14 7.86 -3.57
CA LEU A 290 -26.69 7.98 -3.36
C LEU A 290 -26.38 9.18 -2.45
N ARG A 291 -25.82 8.90 -1.27
CA ARG A 291 -25.48 9.88 -0.24
C ARG A 291 -24.19 9.49 0.46
N GLY A 292 -23.42 10.47 0.92
CA GLY A 292 -22.20 10.24 1.69
C GLY A 292 -20.96 10.82 1.02
N SER A 293 -19.82 10.12 1.09
CA SER A 293 -18.54 10.57 0.55
C SER A 293 -17.65 9.40 0.11
N LEU A 294 -17.24 9.46 -1.15
CA LEU A 294 -16.12 8.68 -1.68
C LEU A 294 -14.80 9.35 -1.30
N TYR A 295 -13.87 8.56 -0.78
CA TYR A 295 -12.49 8.96 -0.53
C TYR A 295 -11.57 8.10 -1.40
N LEU A 296 -10.68 8.72 -2.16
CA LEU A 296 -9.68 8.07 -3.03
C LEU A 296 -8.28 8.56 -2.65
N LEU A 297 -7.41 7.64 -2.27
CA LEU A 297 -5.99 7.86 -2.03
C LEU A 297 -5.20 7.49 -3.30
N GLY A 298 -4.26 8.32 -3.74
CA GLY A 298 -3.49 8.05 -4.95
C GLY A 298 -2.20 8.87 -5.07
N PRO A 299 -1.42 8.67 -6.14
CA PRO A 299 -0.18 9.39 -6.38
C PRO A 299 -0.46 10.89 -6.64
N GLY A 300 0.12 11.75 -5.79
CA GLY A 300 -0.04 13.20 -5.84
C GLY A 300 1.19 13.95 -6.34
N GLN A 301 2.39 13.59 -5.85
CA GLN A 301 3.65 14.14 -6.36
C GLN A 301 4.68 13.05 -6.62
N ILE A 302 5.12 12.99 -7.88
CA ILE A 302 6.10 12.03 -8.42
C ILE A 302 7.43 12.75 -8.69
N ASP A 303 7.38 13.99 -9.21
CA ASP A 303 8.54 14.82 -9.53
C ASP A 303 8.65 16.02 -8.59
N ILE A 304 9.76 16.17 -7.88
CA ILE A 304 10.00 17.26 -6.94
C ILE A 304 11.14 18.13 -7.48
N LYS A 305 10.81 19.35 -7.90
CA LYS A 305 11.78 20.34 -8.40
C LYS A 305 12.52 21.00 -7.24
N TYR A 306 13.84 21.08 -7.35
CA TYR A 306 14.73 21.69 -6.34
C TYR A 306 15.86 22.48 -7.01
N ASN A 307 16.43 23.46 -6.32
CA ASN A 307 17.46 24.34 -6.88
C ASN A 307 18.81 24.05 -6.26
N VAL A 308 19.78 23.63 -7.07
CA VAL A 308 21.17 23.49 -6.66
C VAL A 308 21.90 24.80 -6.91
N GLN A 309 22.44 25.39 -5.84
CA GLN A 309 23.44 26.45 -5.93
C GLN A 309 24.82 25.86 -5.59
N ARG A 310 25.77 26.06 -6.49
CA ARG A 310 27.21 25.85 -6.31
C ARG A 310 27.94 27.12 -6.74
N GLU A 311 29.19 27.27 -6.35
CA GLU A 311 29.98 28.51 -6.52
C GLU A 311 30.01 29.08 -7.96
N LEU A 312 29.77 28.23 -8.97
CA LEU A 312 29.75 28.60 -10.39
C LEU A 312 28.50 28.10 -11.16
N GLU A 313 27.49 27.53 -10.48
CA GLU A 313 26.32 26.93 -11.13
C GLU A 313 25.04 27.17 -10.31
N GLN A 314 24.01 27.76 -10.92
CA GLN A 314 22.63 27.71 -10.43
C GLN A 314 21.81 26.84 -11.38
N ALA A 315 21.33 25.68 -10.90
CA ALA A 315 20.60 24.74 -11.72
C ALA A 315 19.37 24.17 -10.99
N THR A 316 18.19 24.33 -11.58
CA THR A 316 16.99 23.57 -11.15
C THR A 316 17.13 22.12 -11.59
N ARG A 317 16.98 21.20 -10.64
CA ARG A 317 16.98 19.75 -10.85
C ARG A 317 15.64 19.16 -10.42
N VAL A 318 15.43 17.89 -10.75
CA VAL A 318 14.22 17.15 -10.43
C VAL A 318 14.62 15.87 -9.69
N PHE A 319 14.04 15.64 -8.52
CA PHE A 319 14.00 14.33 -7.90
C PHE A 319 12.74 13.62 -8.40
N THR A 320 12.85 12.39 -8.89
CA THR A 320 11.71 11.60 -9.38
C THR A 320 11.66 10.29 -8.60
N TYR A 321 10.49 9.97 -8.03
CA TYR A 321 10.27 8.67 -7.39
C TYR A 321 10.40 7.53 -8.41
N GLY A 322 11.07 6.45 -8.02
CA GLY A 322 11.37 5.33 -8.92
C GLY A 322 10.17 4.40 -9.12
N ASN A 323 9.37 4.17 -8.08
CA ASN A 323 8.13 3.38 -8.11
C ASN A 323 6.91 4.27 -7.83
N ILE A 324 5.77 4.00 -8.45
CA ILE A 324 4.54 4.78 -8.23
C ILE A 324 3.99 4.64 -6.80
N MET A 325 4.25 3.51 -6.13
CA MET A 325 3.88 3.28 -4.74
C MET A 325 4.63 4.22 -3.77
N ASP A 326 5.83 4.68 -4.14
CA ASP A 326 6.64 5.59 -3.32
C ASP A 326 6.20 7.06 -3.43
N ALA A 327 5.37 7.41 -4.41
CA ALA A 327 4.94 8.78 -4.70
C ALA A 327 4.13 9.40 -3.55
N LEU A 328 4.31 10.70 -3.31
CA LEU A 328 3.66 11.39 -2.19
C LEU A 328 2.14 11.50 -2.42
N PRO A 329 1.28 11.34 -1.38
CA PRO A 329 -0.13 11.06 -1.61
C PRO A 329 -0.95 12.32 -1.90
N LEU A 330 -1.89 12.18 -2.84
CA LEU A 330 -3.10 13.01 -2.92
C LEU A 330 -4.25 12.21 -2.29
N LEU A 331 -4.99 12.85 -1.38
CA LEU A 331 -6.31 12.37 -0.97
C LEU A 331 -7.38 13.21 -1.65
N THR A 332 -8.34 12.55 -2.27
CA THR A 332 -9.49 13.17 -2.93
C THR A 332 -10.77 12.74 -2.22
N LYS A 333 -11.66 13.70 -1.96
CA LYS A 333 -13.01 13.49 -1.44
C LYS A 333 -14.02 13.95 -2.48
N ILE A 334 -15.01 13.10 -2.77
CA ILE A 334 -16.18 13.43 -3.58
C ILE A 334 -17.41 13.13 -2.72
N SER A 335 -18.18 14.17 -2.41
CA SER A 335 -19.35 14.12 -1.51
C SER A 335 -20.65 14.23 -2.31
N PHE A 336 -21.66 13.46 -1.92
CA PHE A 336 -22.93 13.31 -2.63
C PHE A 336 -24.10 13.78 -1.75
N ASP A 337 -24.80 14.85 -2.18
CA ASP A 337 -26.02 15.33 -1.53
C ASP A 337 -27.26 15.00 -2.40
N PRO A 338 -28.09 14.01 -2.03
CA PRO A 338 -29.29 13.67 -2.78
C PRO A 338 -30.41 14.72 -2.67
N THR A 339 -30.33 15.64 -1.70
CA THR A 339 -31.33 16.69 -1.45
C THR A 339 -31.15 17.84 -2.43
N ALA A 340 -29.90 18.31 -2.57
CA ALA A 340 -29.52 19.31 -3.55
C ALA A 340 -29.27 18.70 -4.96
N LYS A 341 -29.11 17.38 -5.05
CA LYS A 341 -28.61 16.64 -6.23
C LYS A 341 -27.24 17.14 -6.71
N THR A 342 -26.41 17.62 -5.80
CA THR A 342 -25.06 18.16 -6.09
C THR A 342 -23.96 17.17 -5.71
N ILE A 343 -22.85 17.23 -6.45
CA ILE A 343 -21.65 16.43 -6.22
C ILE A 343 -20.50 17.40 -5.95
N THR A 344 -19.85 17.29 -4.80
CA THR A 344 -18.80 18.25 -4.38
C THR A 344 -17.44 17.59 -4.20
N HIS A 345 -16.43 18.13 -4.85
CA HIS A 345 -15.04 17.66 -4.84
C HIS A 345 -14.13 18.56 -4.02
N ARG A 346 -13.23 17.92 -3.26
CA ARG A 346 -12.08 18.51 -2.57
C ARG A 346 -10.90 17.54 -2.70
N SER A 347 -9.68 18.05 -2.85
CA SER A 347 -8.48 17.22 -2.78
C SER A 347 -7.33 17.94 -2.06
N ARG A 348 -6.40 17.18 -1.46
CA ARG A 348 -5.25 17.70 -0.72
C ARG A 348 -4.04 16.78 -0.85
N LEU A 349 -2.85 17.36 -0.99
CA LEU A 349 -1.58 16.63 -0.86
C LEU A 349 -1.25 16.39 0.63
N LEU A 350 -1.05 15.13 1.03
CA LEU A 350 -0.91 14.75 2.44
C LEU A 350 0.51 14.86 3.00
N ALA A 351 1.54 14.95 2.16
CA ALA A 351 2.95 14.83 2.58
C ALA A 351 3.82 16.02 2.13
N LYS A 352 3.29 17.25 2.21
CA LYS A 352 3.96 18.46 1.71
C LYS A 352 5.29 18.75 2.40
N GLN A 353 5.43 18.40 3.68
CA GLN A 353 6.70 18.56 4.38
C GLN A 353 7.71 17.47 3.98
N ALA A 354 7.28 16.27 3.57
CA ALA A 354 8.17 15.32 2.91
C ALA A 354 8.71 15.89 1.59
N ALA A 355 7.84 16.50 0.76
CA ALA A 355 8.27 17.20 -0.45
C ALA A 355 9.28 18.32 -0.16
N GLY A 356 8.99 19.18 0.83
CA GLY A 356 9.89 20.25 1.26
C GLY A 356 11.25 19.74 1.76
N ARG A 357 11.29 18.61 2.49
CA ARG A 357 12.55 17.95 2.87
C ARG A 357 13.36 17.51 1.65
N ILE A 358 12.73 16.91 0.65
CA ILE A 358 13.39 16.50 -0.60
C ILE A 358 13.95 17.71 -1.37
N GLN A 359 13.28 18.86 -1.30
CA GLN A 359 13.79 20.12 -1.87
C GLN A 359 15.03 20.68 -1.16
N MET A 360 15.17 20.45 0.16
CA MET A 360 16.31 20.91 0.95
C MET A 360 17.48 19.90 0.98
N GLU A 361 17.17 18.61 1.04
CA GLU A 361 18.13 17.50 1.16
C GLU A 361 18.56 16.95 -0.21
N HIS A 362 17.95 17.43 -1.30
CA HIS A 362 18.17 17.02 -2.71
C HIS A 362 17.93 15.52 -2.99
N GLY A 363 17.16 14.85 -2.12
CA GLY A 363 16.88 13.41 -2.18
C GLY A 363 15.93 12.97 -1.07
N VAL A 364 15.56 11.68 -1.06
CA VAL A 364 14.68 11.10 -0.04
C VAL A 364 15.50 10.55 1.12
N ASN A 365 15.02 10.78 2.34
CA ASN A 365 15.68 10.38 3.58
C ASN A 365 14.72 9.56 4.46
N THR A 366 14.96 8.25 4.50
CA THR A 366 14.14 7.22 5.14
C THR A 366 14.46 7.10 6.64
N LYS A 367 13.41 7.02 7.48
CA LYS A 367 13.55 6.71 8.92
C LYS A 367 13.77 5.22 9.18
N VAL A 368 13.11 4.39 8.38
CA VAL A 368 13.15 2.93 8.45
C VAL A 368 13.90 2.42 7.21
N PRO A 369 14.85 1.48 7.34
CA PRO A 369 15.50 0.88 6.18
C PRO A 369 14.52 -0.03 5.42
N GLY A 370 14.47 0.04 4.09
CA GLY A 370 13.41 -0.59 3.28
C GLY A 370 12.08 0.19 3.22
N ALA A 371 12.06 1.47 3.57
CA ALA A 371 10.85 2.31 3.56
C ALA A 371 10.36 2.75 2.16
N LEU A 372 10.95 2.23 1.08
CA LEU A 372 10.54 2.46 -0.31
C LEU A 372 10.35 1.10 -1.00
N TYR A 373 9.62 1.06 -2.11
CA TYR A 373 9.49 -0.14 -2.95
C TYR A 373 10.68 -0.28 -3.89
N LEU A 374 10.96 0.76 -4.69
CA LEU A 374 12.08 0.79 -5.64
C LEU A 374 12.39 2.23 -6.09
N THR A 375 13.06 3.00 -5.22
CA THR A 375 13.42 4.39 -5.47
C THR A 375 14.86 4.67 -5.04
N ASN A 376 15.68 5.16 -5.98
CA ASN A 376 17.00 5.70 -5.65
C ASN A 376 16.83 6.97 -4.82
N THR A 377 17.29 6.95 -3.56
CA THR A 377 17.18 8.05 -2.61
C THR A 377 18.00 9.29 -2.96
N ASN A 378 18.96 9.18 -3.90
CA ASN A 378 19.98 10.19 -4.19
C ASN A 378 20.85 10.55 -2.96
N GLN A 379 20.90 9.65 -1.97
CA GLN A 379 21.70 9.79 -0.74
C GLN A 379 22.80 8.73 -0.69
N SER A 380 23.94 9.04 -0.07
CA SER A 380 25.00 8.03 0.14
C SER A 380 24.63 7.07 1.27
N VAL A 381 25.07 5.81 1.19
CA VAL A 381 24.87 4.83 2.28
C VAL A 381 25.51 5.32 3.58
N LEU A 382 26.60 6.08 3.51
CA LEU A 382 27.26 6.70 4.67
C LEU A 382 26.34 7.71 5.42
N SER A 383 25.43 8.39 4.71
CA SER A 383 24.45 9.29 5.34
C SER A 383 23.50 8.58 6.33
N LYS A 384 23.36 7.25 6.21
CA LYS A 384 22.53 6.41 7.08
C LYS A 384 23.19 6.11 8.44
N PHE A 385 24.51 6.28 8.53
CA PHE A 385 25.30 6.07 9.76
C PHE A 385 25.55 7.35 10.55
N ILE A 386 25.29 8.53 9.96
CA ILE A 386 25.33 9.81 10.67
C ILE A 386 24.08 9.91 11.56
N PRO A 387 24.21 10.16 12.89
CA PRO A 387 23.07 10.39 13.76
C PRO A 387 22.30 11.65 13.32
N LYS A 388 21.17 11.45 12.65
CA LYS A 388 20.30 12.54 12.20
C LYS A 388 19.60 13.16 13.41
N ALA A 389 19.48 14.48 13.42
CA ALA A 389 18.70 15.18 14.43
C ALA A 389 17.25 14.65 14.42
N SER A 390 16.68 14.44 15.61
CA SER A 390 15.30 13.99 15.77
C SER A 390 14.32 15.11 15.41
N HIS A 391 14.10 15.32 14.11
CA HIS A 391 13.01 16.15 13.63
C HIS A 391 11.70 15.55 14.17
N GLN A 392 10.92 16.36 14.88
CA GLN A 392 9.62 15.96 15.40
C GLN A 392 8.77 15.35 14.27
N ALA A 393 8.09 14.24 14.55
CA ALA A 393 7.19 13.61 13.59
C ALA A 393 6.00 14.55 13.34
N THR A 394 5.98 15.19 12.17
CA THR A 394 4.91 16.10 11.78
C THR A 394 3.81 15.37 11.00
N PRO A 395 2.56 15.88 11.01
CA PRO A 395 1.46 15.24 10.29
C PRO A 395 1.73 15.10 8.78
N GLU A 396 2.31 16.11 8.15
CA GLU A 396 2.64 16.11 6.70
C GLU A 396 4.06 15.57 6.39
N GLY A 397 4.70 14.90 7.36
CA GLY A 397 6.10 14.50 7.30
C GLY A 397 6.39 13.14 6.68
N GLU A 398 5.42 12.21 6.68
CA GLU A 398 5.57 10.83 6.18
C GLU A 398 4.76 10.60 4.89
N CYS A 399 5.21 9.67 4.05
CA CYS A 399 4.42 9.21 2.90
C CYS A 399 3.49 8.07 3.32
N CYS A 400 2.19 8.32 3.36
CA CYS A 400 1.15 7.32 3.61
C CYS A 400 0.26 7.17 2.37
N SER A 401 0.80 6.52 1.34
CA SER A 401 0.22 6.37 0.00
C SER A 401 -0.51 5.04 -0.22
N GLN A 402 -0.42 4.09 0.71
CA GLN A 402 -0.61 2.66 0.42
C GLN A 402 -1.97 2.10 0.81
N GLY A 403 -2.68 2.74 1.73
CA GLY A 403 -3.96 2.23 2.21
C GLY A 403 -4.75 3.32 2.91
N ILE A 404 -6.07 3.13 2.96
CA ILE A 404 -7.01 4.06 3.57
C ILE A 404 -8.04 3.26 4.39
N GLN A 405 -8.15 3.60 5.67
CA GLN A 405 -9.09 3.03 6.62
C GLN A 405 -10.04 4.11 7.15
N LEU A 406 -11.31 3.73 7.34
CA LEU A 406 -12.34 4.54 8.01
C LEU A 406 -12.57 4.00 9.43
N PHE A 407 -13.08 4.84 10.32
CA PHE A 407 -13.55 4.44 11.66
C PHE A 407 -12.47 3.80 12.56
N MET A 408 -11.19 4.15 12.36
CA MET A 408 -10.10 3.70 13.22
C MET A 408 -10.03 4.57 14.49
N PRO A 409 -10.11 4.00 15.71
CA PRO A 409 -10.32 4.73 16.96
C PRO A 409 -9.04 5.40 17.52
N LEU A 410 -8.23 6.00 16.65
CA LEU A 410 -7.02 6.71 17.07
C LEU A 410 -7.37 7.97 17.85
N GLN A 411 -6.68 8.18 18.99
CA GLN A 411 -6.73 9.42 19.78
C GLN A 411 -8.14 9.80 20.29
N GLY A 412 -9.07 8.85 20.38
CA GLY A 412 -10.41 9.07 20.94
C GLY A 412 -11.43 9.71 20.00
N SER A 413 -11.12 9.84 18.71
CA SER A 413 -12.11 10.19 17.67
C SER A 413 -12.44 8.97 16.82
N SER A 414 -13.73 8.68 16.66
CA SER A 414 -14.24 7.63 15.76
C SER A 414 -14.48 8.14 14.33
N GLN A 415 -14.54 9.46 14.11
CA GLN A 415 -14.70 10.08 12.79
C GLN A 415 -13.35 10.47 12.20
N ASN A 416 -12.43 9.52 12.13
CA ASN A 416 -11.09 9.67 11.55
C ASN A 416 -10.97 8.87 10.24
N ILE A 417 -10.23 9.43 9.29
CA ILE A 417 -9.66 8.68 8.16
C ILE A 417 -8.20 8.41 8.51
N VAL A 418 -7.72 7.19 8.29
CA VAL A 418 -6.31 6.84 8.53
C VAL A 418 -5.68 6.36 7.23
N CYS A 419 -4.68 7.09 6.75
CA CYS A 419 -3.85 6.66 5.64
C CYS A 419 -2.63 5.88 6.17
N THR A 420 -2.26 4.80 5.49
CA THR A 420 -1.22 3.86 5.93
C THR A 420 -0.06 3.77 4.95
N ASN A 421 1.06 3.18 5.40
CA ASN A 421 2.16 2.73 4.57
C ASN A 421 2.70 1.37 5.04
N HIS A 422 3.75 0.88 4.37
CA HIS A 422 4.39 -0.38 4.70
C HIS A 422 5.45 -0.28 5.82
N VAL A 423 5.56 0.85 6.53
CA VAL A 423 6.54 1.09 7.62
C VAL A 423 5.91 1.51 8.95
N GLY A 424 4.69 1.05 9.21
CA GLY A 424 4.05 1.16 10.52
C GLY A 424 3.51 2.56 10.88
N ALA A 425 3.43 3.48 9.92
CA ALA A 425 2.87 4.81 10.14
C ALA A 425 1.36 4.84 9.86
N LEU A 426 0.63 5.50 10.76
CA LEU A 426 -0.81 5.75 10.71
C LEU A 426 -1.01 7.28 10.65
N GLN A 427 -1.27 7.82 9.47
CA GLN A 427 -1.52 9.25 9.27
C GLN A 427 -3.00 9.54 9.49
N ASN A 428 -3.34 10.19 10.60
CA ASN A 428 -4.72 10.57 10.96
C ASN A 428 -5.13 11.82 10.17
N ILE A 429 -6.18 11.71 9.36
CA ILE A 429 -6.70 12.72 8.44
C ILE A 429 -8.11 13.15 8.84
N ASP A 430 -8.33 14.47 8.79
CA ASP A 430 -9.63 15.10 8.98
C ASP A 430 -10.63 14.76 7.84
N PRO A 431 -11.82 14.21 8.12
CA PRO A 431 -12.76 13.80 7.07
C PRO A 431 -13.47 14.98 6.36
N VAL A 432 -13.33 16.20 6.87
CA VAL A 432 -13.96 17.42 6.35
C VAL A 432 -12.98 18.19 5.48
N ASP A 433 -11.84 18.63 6.03
CA ASP A 433 -10.86 19.50 5.35
C ASP A 433 -9.62 18.77 4.79
N LEU A 434 -9.57 17.45 4.98
CA LEU A 434 -8.50 16.52 4.57
C LEU A 434 -7.12 16.82 5.18
N ARG A 435 -6.98 17.70 6.18
CA ARG A 435 -5.67 17.96 6.80
C ARG A 435 -5.18 16.72 7.56
N PRO A 436 -3.92 16.33 7.38
CA PRO A 436 -3.22 15.50 8.37
C PRO A 436 -3.23 16.20 9.73
N ARG A 437 -3.85 15.56 10.73
CA ARG A 437 -3.94 16.06 12.11
C ARG A 437 -2.80 15.52 12.97
N SER A 438 -2.38 14.26 12.75
CA SER A 438 -1.21 13.65 13.39
C SER A 438 -0.71 12.45 12.60
N THR A 439 0.54 12.02 12.86
CA THR A 439 1.05 10.73 12.40
C THR A 439 1.47 9.91 13.62
N VAL A 440 0.94 8.70 13.73
CA VAL A 440 1.09 7.79 14.88
C VAL A 440 1.82 6.54 14.42
N GLU A 441 2.75 6.02 15.23
CA GLU A 441 3.36 4.71 14.98
C GLU A 441 2.64 3.65 15.83
N TYR A 442 2.43 2.42 15.33
CA TYR A 442 1.79 1.34 16.11
C TYR A 442 2.39 1.16 17.51
N LYS A 443 3.72 1.23 17.66
CA LYS A 443 4.45 1.15 18.95
C LYS A 443 4.03 2.20 20.00
N SER A 444 3.37 3.27 19.57
CA SER A 444 2.87 4.37 20.40
C SER A 444 1.37 4.25 20.74
N VAL A 445 0.62 3.44 19.99
CA VAL A 445 -0.70 2.93 20.42
C VAL A 445 -0.49 1.87 21.52
N ASN A 446 0.40 0.91 21.27
CA ASN A 446 0.73 -0.13 22.25
C ASN A 446 2.22 -0.50 22.18
N ARG A 447 2.90 -0.53 23.34
CA ARG A 447 4.33 -0.92 23.41
C ARG A 447 4.59 -2.40 23.05
N ALA A 448 3.54 -3.23 23.01
CA ALA A 448 3.62 -4.60 22.53
C ALA A 448 3.63 -4.71 20.99
N PHE A 449 3.21 -3.66 20.27
CA PHE A 449 3.16 -3.65 18.81
C PHE A 449 4.56 -3.41 18.23
N LYS A 450 5.28 -4.52 18.02
CA LYS A 450 6.62 -4.54 17.44
C LYS A 450 6.56 -4.76 15.93
N GLY A 451 7.39 -4.01 15.23
CA GLY A 451 7.60 -4.13 13.79
C GLY A 451 8.20 -2.85 13.24
N THR A 452 9.08 -2.99 12.24
CA THR A 452 9.58 -1.88 11.44
C THR A 452 8.82 -1.76 10.12
N LEU A 453 8.27 -2.87 9.61
CA LEU A 453 7.39 -2.89 8.45
C LEU A 453 5.96 -3.27 8.88
N SER A 454 4.99 -2.97 8.04
CA SER A 454 3.58 -3.35 8.21
C SER A 454 2.93 -3.72 6.89
N CYS A 455 1.90 -4.54 6.96
CA CYS A 455 0.92 -4.66 5.88
C CYS A 455 0.14 -3.33 5.77
N PRO A 456 0.11 -2.64 4.61
CA PRO A 456 -0.64 -1.40 4.45
C PRO A 456 -2.16 -1.62 4.46
N HIS A 457 -2.62 -2.74 3.89
CA HIS A 457 -4.01 -3.17 3.97
C HIS A 457 -4.30 -3.78 5.34
N MET A 458 -4.78 -2.94 6.27
CA MET A 458 -5.50 -3.40 7.45
C MET A 458 -6.83 -4.01 7.03
N GLN A 459 -7.37 -4.90 7.86
CA GLN A 459 -8.68 -5.52 7.64
C GLN A 459 -9.65 -5.12 8.75
N TYR A 460 -10.88 -4.76 8.38
CA TYR A 460 -11.91 -4.30 9.32
C TYR A 460 -13.07 -5.29 9.37
N ASP A 461 -13.35 -5.80 10.57
CA ASP A 461 -14.55 -6.58 10.86
C ASP A 461 -15.68 -5.62 11.25
N SER A 462 -16.74 -5.56 10.44
CA SER A 462 -17.92 -4.72 10.67
C SER A 462 -18.84 -5.26 11.78
N ASN A 463 -18.81 -6.57 12.06
CA ASN A 463 -19.60 -7.22 13.10
C ASN A 463 -18.99 -6.98 14.49
N THR A 464 -17.67 -7.11 14.64
CA THR A 464 -16.97 -6.90 15.93
C THR A 464 -16.38 -5.49 16.10
N ARG A 465 -16.35 -4.69 15.04
CA ARG A 465 -15.67 -3.37 14.94
C ARG A 465 -14.17 -3.44 15.23
N GLU A 466 -13.53 -4.55 14.91
CA GLU A 466 -12.10 -4.78 15.09
C GLU A 466 -11.31 -4.45 13.80
N HIS A 467 -10.25 -3.66 13.95
CA HIS A 467 -9.23 -3.42 12.92
C HIS A 467 -8.03 -4.33 13.18
N PHE A 468 -7.80 -5.27 12.28
CA PHE A 468 -6.63 -6.14 12.28
C PHE A 468 -5.50 -5.54 11.44
N ALA A 469 -4.27 -5.71 11.91
CA ALA A 469 -3.07 -5.37 11.14
C ALA A 469 -1.95 -6.41 11.36
N VAL A 470 -1.05 -6.52 10.38
CA VAL A 470 0.12 -7.41 10.44
C VAL A 470 1.38 -6.54 10.44
N LEU A 471 2.20 -6.67 11.47
CA LEU A 471 3.50 -6.00 11.60
C LEU A 471 4.65 -7.00 11.41
N GLN A 472 5.80 -6.52 10.94
CA GLN A 472 7.01 -7.33 10.76
C GLN A 472 8.21 -6.69 11.47
N ASP A 473 8.80 -7.40 12.43
CA ASP A 473 10.07 -7.08 13.08
C ASP A 473 11.18 -7.89 12.41
N VAL A 474 11.94 -7.26 11.52
CA VAL A 474 12.91 -7.92 10.62
C VAL A 474 14.23 -8.18 11.34
N GLY A 475 14.37 -9.38 11.91
CA GLY A 475 15.59 -9.84 12.56
C GLY A 475 16.70 -10.23 11.59
N PHE A 476 17.89 -10.56 12.12
CA PHE A 476 19.05 -10.86 11.29
C PHE A 476 18.89 -12.12 10.41
N ARG A 477 18.21 -13.17 10.91
CA ARG A 477 18.02 -14.46 10.20
C ARG A 477 16.56 -14.82 9.91
N SER A 478 15.61 -14.07 10.46
CA SER A 478 14.19 -14.41 10.46
C SER A 478 13.37 -13.20 10.90
N THR A 479 12.14 -13.10 10.40
CA THR A 479 11.22 -12.01 10.72
C THR A 479 10.17 -12.48 11.72
N THR A 480 9.91 -11.67 12.75
CA THR A 480 8.77 -11.90 13.65
C THR A 480 7.56 -11.16 13.10
N TYR A 481 6.51 -11.90 12.80
CA TYR A 481 5.22 -11.36 12.39
C TYR A 481 4.34 -11.21 13.62
N SER A 482 3.78 -10.01 13.81
CA SER A 482 2.85 -9.70 14.89
C SER A 482 1.49 -9.36 14.29
N VAL A 483 0.51 -10.25 14.48
CA VAL A 483 -0.90 -9.96 14.18
C VAL A 483 -1.47 -9.20 15.37
N ILE A 484 -2.01 -8.01 15.12
CA ILE A 484 -2.56 -7.12 16.16
C ILE A 484 -4.01 -6.75 15.85
N CYS A 485 -4.74 -6.34 16.88
CA CYS A 485 -6.12 -5.89 16.80
C CYS A 485 -6.29 -4.57 17.58
N ILE A 486 -7.06 -3.63 17.04
CA ILE A 486 -7.44 -2.35 17.64
C ILE A 486 -8.94 -2.13 17.38
N SER A 487 -9.75 -1.78 18.38
CA SER A 487 -11.20 -1.62 18.21
C SER A 487 -11.77 -0.47 19.03
N GLU A 488 -13.00 -0.02 18.75
CA GLU A 488 -13.66 1.03 19.56
C GLU A 488 -13.80 0.60 21.03
N ALA A 489 -14.00 -0.70 21.27
CA ALA A 489 -14.08 -1.29 22.62
C ALA A 489 -12.71 -1.47 23.29
N GLN A 490 -11.61 -1.53 22.52
CA GLN A 490 -10.25 -1.63 23.03
C GLN A 490 -9.26 -0.78 22.19
N PRO A 491 -9.23 0.56 22.39
CA PRO A 491 -8.44 1.47 21.54
C PRO A 491 -6.92 1.36 21.72
N GLU A 492 -6.44 0.86 22.85
CA GLU A 492 -5.03 0.51 23.05
C GLU A 492 -4.66 -0.82 22.39
N GLY A 493 -5.66 -1.61 22.01
CA GLY A 493 -5.54 -2.84 21.26
C GLY A 493 -4.74 -3.96 21.94
N TYR A 494 -4.60 -5.08 21.24
CA TYR A 494 -3.90 -6.27 21.73
C TYR A 494 -3.18 -7.01 20.60
N VAL A 495 -2.14 -7.78 20.96
CA VAL A 495 -1.50 -8.73 20.04
C VAL A 495 -2.38 -9.97 19.96
N VAL A 496 -2.84 -10.33 18.77
CA VAL A 496 -3.62 -11.54 18.49
C VAL A 496 -2.69 -12.74 18.46
N ALA A 497 -1.55 -12.67 17.76
CA ALA A 497 -0.53 -13.71 17.77
C ALA A 497 0.82 -13.18 17.29
N ASN A 498 1.90 -13.81 17.74
CA ASN A 498 3.23 -13.65 17.17
C ASN A 498 3.69 -14.98 16.55
N PHE A 499 4.37 -14.93 15.40
CA PHE A 499 5.05 -16.07 14.80
C PHE A 499 6.34 -15.64 14.10
N THR A 500 7.17 -16.61 13.72
CA THR A 500 8.46 -16.35 13.05
C THR A 500 8.51 -17.09 11.72
N ALA A 501 8.86 -16.37 10.66
CA ALA A 501 8.99 -16.90 9.30
C ALA A 501 10.13 -16.19 8.54
N GLN A 502 10.31 -16.51 7.26
CA GLN A 502 11.16 -15.69 6.38
C GLN A 502 10.54 -14.29 6.20
N VAL A 503 11.37 -13.31 5.82
CA VAL A 503 10.89 -11.98 5.47
C VAL A 503 10.09 -12.02 4.15
N SER A 504 9.05 -11.19 4.01
CA SER A 504 8.18 -11.25 2.83
C SER A 504 7.41 -9.94 2.60
N ILE A 505 7.13 -9.61 1.33
CA ILE A 505 6.32 -8.44 0.97
C ILE A 505 4.83 -8.78 1.13
N VAL A 506 4.34 -8.75 2.38
CA VAL A 506 2.92 -8.96 2.71
C VAL A 506 2.16 -7.64 2.50
N HIS A 507 1.63 -7.44 1.31
CA HIS A 507 0.87 -6.23 0.95
C HIS A 507 -0.57 -6.26 1.47
N SER A 508 -1.21 -7.45 1.48
CA SER A 508 -2.51 -7.69 2.13
C SER A 508 -2.59 -9.09 2.75
N PHE A 509 -3.48 -9.23 3.74
CA PHE A 509 -3.81 -10.49 4.43
C PHE A 509 -5.34 -10.59 4.58
N ALA A 510 -5.86 -11.77 4.92
CA ALA A 510 -7.30 -12.03 4.99
C ALA A 510 -7.81 -12.18 6.43
N ILE A 511 -9.09 -11.90 6.65
CA ILE A 511 -9.83 -12.23 7.88
C ILE A 511 -11.09 -13.03 7.56
N THR A 512 -11.54 -13.77 8.56
CA THR A 512 -12.79 -14.54 8.62
C THR A 512 -13.38 -14.38 10.03
N GLN A 513 -14.57 -14.94 10.27
CA GLN A 513 -15.24 -14.82 11.57
C GLN A 513 -14.35 -15.29 12.74
N ASP A 514 -13.64 -16.42 12.60
CA ASP A 514 -12.82 -16.98 13.68
C ASP A 514 -11.30 -16.91 13.46
N TYR A 515 -10.85 -16.61 12.23
CA TYR A 515 -9.42 -16.66 11.86
C TYR A 515 -8.91 -15.41 11.11
N VAL A 516 -7.65 -15.06 11.38
CA VAL A 516 -6.82 -14.21 10.52
C VAL A 516 -5.88 -15.11 9.71
N VAL A 517 -5.77 -14.91 8.39
CA VAL A 517 -4.86 -15.70 7.54
C VAL A 517 -3.83 -14.80 6.87
N VAL A 518 -2.56 -15.08 7.13
CA VAL A 518 -1.42 -14.31 6.62
C VAL A 518 -0.63 -15.16 5.63
N PRO A 519 -0.58 -14.79 4.33
CA PRO A 519 0.33 -15.40 3.39
C PRO A 519 1.76 -14.91 3.64
N VAL A 520 2.72 -15.83 3.57
CA VAL A 520 4.16 -15.51 3.53
C VAL A 520 4.69 -16.03 2.19
N TYR A 521 4.96 -15.10 1.27
CA TYR A 521 5.52 -15.37 -0.05
C TYR A 521 7.03 -15.65 0.03
N PRO A 522 7.59 -16.48 -0.87
CA PRO A 522 8.98 -16.89 -0.83
C PRO A 522 9.92 -15.77 -1.28
N TYR A 523 10.55 -15.10 -0.32
CA TYR A 523 11.62 -14.14 -0.56
C TYR A 523 12.90 -14.52 0.18
N ASP A 524 14.01 -14.40 -0.54
CA ASP A 524 15.36 -14.46 -0.04
C ASP A 524 15.89 -13.04 0.28
N SER A 525 16.70 -12.96 1.33
CA SER A 525 17.56 -11.80 1.61
C SER A 525 19.01 -12.29 1.75
N PRO A 526 19.89 -12.08 0.76
CA PRO A 526 21.24 -12.67 0.73
C PRO A 526 22.14 -12.31 1.93
N LEU A 527 21.91 -11.15 2.58
CA LEU A 527 22.60 -10.73 3.81
C LEU A 527 21.64 -10.65 5.03
N GLY A 528 20.46 -11.28 4.94
CA GLY A 528 19.45 -11.28 5.99
C GLY A 528 19.02 -9.88 6.40
N GLY A 529 19.01 -9.59 7.71
CA GLY A 529 18.71 -8.26 8.23
C GLY A 529 19.77 -7.18 7.93
N ILE A 530 20.96 -7.53 7.40
CA ILE A 530 21.95 -6.53 6.98
C ILE A 530 21.57 -5.88 5.65
N SER A 531 20.97 -6.64 4.72
CA SER A 531 20.47 -6.13 3.42
C SER A 531 19.57 -4.90 3.61
N TYR A 532 18.66 -4.98 4.59
CA TYR A 532 17.78 -3.88 4.98
C TYR A 532 18.55 -2.63 5.39
N ARG A 533 19.59 -2.75 6.22
CA ARG A 533 20.39 -1.60 6.68
C ARG A 533 21.18 -0.92 5.56
N TRP A 534 21.42 -1.60 4.44
CA TRP A 534 22.22 -1.08 3.33
C TRP A 534 21.35 -0.38 2.29
N ASN A 535 20.24 -1.00 1.89
CA ASN A 535 19.36 -0.53 0.82
C ASN A 535 18.20 0.32 1.37
N ASP A 536 17.62 1.20 0.55
CA ASP A 536 16.42 1.95 0.94
C ASP A 536 15.12 1.29 0.46
N SER A 537 15.21 0.43 -0.55
CA SER A 537 14.04 -0.14 -1.24
C SER A 537 13.87 -1.65 -1.02
N LEU A 538 12.64 -2.11 -0.79
CA LEU A 538 12.31 -3.53 -0.62
C LEU A 538 12.76 -4.40 -1.81
N LEU A 539 12.54 -3.94 -3.04
CA LEU A 539 12.86 -4.71 -4.26
C LEU A 539 14.36 -4.71 -4.61
N GLU A 540 15.18 -3.92 -3.90
CA GLU A 540 16.65 -4.01 -3.90
C GLU A 540 17.14 -4.94 -2.78
N THR A 541 16.36 -5.07 -1.70
CA THR A 541 16.68 -5.86 -0.50
C THR A 541 16.31 -7.34 -0.65
N LEU A 542 15.26 -7.65 -1.41
CA LEU A 542 14.67 -8.98 -1.54
C LEU A 542 14.69 -9.51 -2.97
N SER A 543 14.98 -10.81 -3.10
CA SER A 543 14.83 -11.60 -4.34
C SER A 543 13.71 -12.62 -4.15
N PHE A 544 12.83 -12.79 -5.12
CA PHE A 544 11.77 -13.80 -5.09
C PHE A 544 12.35 -15.18 -5.39
N ASP A 545 12.07 -16.20 -4.56
CA ASP A 545 12.56 -17.57 -4.76
C ASP A 545 11.44 -18.48 -5.28
N HIS A 546 11.47 -18.74 -6.60
CA HIS A 546 10.50 -19.60 -7.26
C HIS A 546 10.53 -21.06 -6.77
N SER A 547 11.59 -21.51 -6.07
CA SER A 547 11.75 -22.88 -5.58
C SER A 547 11.02 -23.16 -4.26
N GLN A 548 10.70 -22.13 -3.48
CA GLN A 548 10.06 -22.26 -2.18
C GLN A 548 8.54 -22.04 -2.25
N PRO A 549 7.76 -22.72 -1.39
CA PRO A 549 6.32 -22.57 -1.38
C PRO A 549 5.86 -21.26 -0.73
N VAL A 550 4.66 -20.80 -1.08
CA VAL A 550 3.92 -19.86 -0.23
C VAL A 550 3.37 -20.59 0.99
N LEU A 551 3.47 -19.99 2.17
CA LEU A 551 2.91 -20.51 3.41
C LEU A 551 1.76 -19.63 3.92
N PHE A 552 0.57 -20.22 4.07
CA PHE A 552 -0.56 -19.56 4.73
C PHE A 552 -0.56 -19.88 6.22
N TYR A 553 -0.27 -18.88 7.05
CA TYR A 553 -0.39 -18.98 8.51
C TYR A 553 -1.84 -18.69 8.90
N VAL A 554 -2.50 -19.64 9.57
CA VAL A 554 -3.87 -19.48 10.08
C VAL A 554 -3.80 -19.18 11.58
N ILE A 555 -4.27 -18.00 11.99
CA ILE A 555 -4.26 -17.52 13.38
C ILE A 555 -5.69 -17.51 13.90
N SER A 556 -5.94 -18.16 15.04
CA SER A 556 -7.25 -18.09 15.70
C SER A 556 -7.42 -16.77 16.44
N ARG A 557 -8.55 -16.08 16.19
CA ARG A 557 -8.96 -14.85 16.89
C ARG A 557 -9.30 -15.14 18.36
N GLU A 558 -10.02 -16.25 18.61
CA GLU A 558 -10.37 -16.74 19.95
C GLU A 558 -9.13 -17.17 20.75
N TYR A 559 -8.36 -18.15 20.25
CA TYR A 559 -7.24 -18.75 21.00
C TYR A 559 -5.96 -17.92 20.98
N ARG A 560 -5.94 -16.80 20.24
CA ARG A 560 -4.83 -15.83 20.19
C ARG A 560 -3.47 -16.48 19.95
N ARG A 561 -3.41 -17.33 18.93
CA ARG A 561 -2.22 -18.09 18.50
C ARG A 561 -2.33 -18.56 17.06
N VAL A 562 -1.19 -18.92 16.46
CA VAL A 562 -1.20 -19.75 15.23
C VAL A 562 -1.93 -21.07 15.55
N GLN A 563 -2.94 -21.35 14.73
CA GLN A 563 -3.74 -22.56 14.80
C GLN A 563 -3.06 -23.66 13.98
N CYS A 564 -2.77 -23.39 12.70
CA CYS A 564 -2.06 -24.27 11.78
C CYS A 564 -1.41 -23.46 10.62
N ILE A 565 -0.70 -24.16 9.72
CA ILE A 565 -0.08 -23.58 8.51
C ILE A 565 -0.43 -24.48 7.32
N TYR A 566 -0.73 -23.89 6.16
CA TYR A 566 -0.89 -24.61 4.89
C TYR A 566 0.20 -24.20 3.89
N ARG A 567 0.53 -25.12 2.98
CA ARG A 567 1.53 -24.94 1.92
C ARG A 567 0.85 -24.84 0.55
N ALA A 568 1.15 -23.80 -0.23
CA ALA A 568 0.77 -23.71 -1.63
C ALA A 568 1.99 -23.90 -2.57
N PRO A 569 1.76 -24.11 -3.88
CA PRO A 569 2.78 -23.84 -4.90
C PRO A 569 3.29 -22.40 -4.84
N THR A 570 4.40 -22.11 -5.51
CA THR A 570 4.94 -20.74 -5.61
C THR A 570 3.99 -19.81 -6.37
N PHE A 571 3.71 -18.64 -5.81
CA PHE A 571 3.00 -17.53 -6.46
C PHE A 571 3.25 -16.23 -5.67
N PHE A 572 2.88 -15.09 -6.23
CA PHE A 572 2.84 -13.79 -5.51
C PHE A 572 1.46 -13.15 -5.62
N ALA A 573 1.09 -12.27 -4.69
CA ALA A 573 -0.17 -11.55 -4.71
C ALA A 573 -0.11 -10.24 -3.91
N LEU A 574 -0.71 -9.20 -4.47
CA LEU A 574 -0.88 -7.91 -3.78
C LEU A 574 -2.18 -7.89 -2.98
N HIS A 575 -3.30 -8.27 -3.59
CA HIS A 575 -4.64 -8.14 -3.01
C HIS A 575 -5.33 -9.49 -2.76
N GLN A 576 -5.72 -9.72 -1.51
CA GLN A 576 -6.88 -10.56 -1.19
C GLN A 576 -8.15 -9.89 -1.74
N ILE A 577 -9.13 -10.69 -2.15
CA ILE A 577 -10.46 -10.23 -2.57
C ILE A 577 -11.44 -10.41 -1.40
N ASN A 578 -11.57 -11.64 -0.91
CA ASN A 578 -12.40 -12.01 0.23
C ASN A 578 -11.93 -13.37 0.79
N ALA A 579 -12.32 -13.71 2.01
CA ALA A 579 -12.10 -15.04 2.57
C ALA A 579 -13.33 -15.52 3.33
N VAL A 580 -13.75 -16.76 3.11
CA VAL A 580 -15.01 -17.31 3.59
C VAL A 580 -14.74 -18.58 4.38
N GLN A 581 -15.22 -18.63 5.61
CA GLN A 581 -15.11 -19.79 6.48
C GLN A 581 -16.36 -20.68 6.34
N GLU A 582 -16.16 -21.97 6.08
CA GLU A 582 -17.25 -22.95 5.96
C GLU A 582 -17.19 -23.94 7.13
N THR A 583 -17.94 -23.64 8.19
CA THR A 583 -17.98 -24.43 9.44
C THR A 583 -18.47 -25.86 9.19
N ALA A 584 -19.30 -26.10 8.17
CA ALA A 584 -19.80 -27.43 7.82
C ALA A 584 -18.70 -28.37 7.26
N THR A 585 -17.58 -27.83 6.76
CA THR A 585 -16.47 -28.59 6.16
C THR A 585 -15.15 -28.41 6.90
N ASP A 586 -15.14 -27.69 8.04
CA ASP A 586 -13.93 -27.32 8.80
C ASP A 586 -12.88 -26.66 7.89
N SER A 587 -13.31 -25.75 7.01
CA SER A 587 -12.46 -25.18 5.95
C SER A 587 -12.56 -23.65 5.79
N ILE A 588 -11.56 -23.08 5.11
CA ILE A 588 -11.52 -21.67 4.71
C ILE A 588 -11.22 -21.59 3.21
N ALA A 589 -12.06 -20.87 2.47
CA ALA A 589 -11.80 -20.41 1.11
C ALA A 589 -11.16 -19.01 1.15
N ILE A 590 -10.11 -18.77 0.38
CA ILE A 590 -9.44 -17.46 0.28
C ILE A 590 -9.26 -17.11 -1.19
N ASP A 591 -9.85 -15.99 -1.62
CA ASP A 591 -9.79 -15.53 -3.01
C ASP A 591 -8.78 -14.41 -3.16
N MET A 592 -7.90 -14.52 -4.15
CA MET A 592 -6.73 -13.66 -4.32
C MET A 592 -6.50 -13.31 -5.79
N VAL A 593 -6.01 -12.10 -6.05
CA VAL A 593 -5.39 -11.75 -7.34
C VAL A 593 -3.96 -12.28 -7.36
N THR A 594 -3.68 -13.26 -8.22
CA THR A 594 -2.41 -14.01 -8.19
C THR A 594 -1.55 -13.82 -9.43
N TYR A 595 -0.25 -13.67 -9.19
CA TYR A 595 0.85 -13.59 -10.14
C TYR A 595 1.76 -14.82 -10.00
N GLU A 596 2.62 -15.06 -10.99
CA GLU A 596 3.67 -16.08 -10.88
C GLU A 596 4.80 -15.63 -9.92
N ASP A 597 5.11 -14.33 -9.91
CA ASP A 597 6.22 -13.73 -9.16
C ASP A 597 6.01 -12.22 -8.86
N ASP A 598 7.05 -11.54 -8.37
CA ASP A 598 7.03 -10.12 -8.01
C ASP A 598 7.30 -9.14 -9.17
N VAL A 599 7.31 -9.61 -10.43
CA VAL A 599 7.53 -8.75 -11.60
C VAL A 599 6.45 -7.67 -11.71
N SER A 600 5.23 -7.90 -11.20
CA SER A 600 4.18 -6.87 -11.12
C SER A 600 4.65 -5.62 -10.35
N LEU A 601 5.17 -5.79 -9.14
CA LEU A 601 5.76 -4.70 -8.34
C LEU A 601 6.96 -4.03 -9.03
N ARG A 602 7.79 -4.81 -9.73
CA ARG A 602 8.96 -4.28 -10.48
C ARG A 602 8.54 -3.53 -11.76
N ARG A 603 7.37 -3.81 -12.34
CA ARG A 603 6.84 -3.13 -13.53
C ARG A 603 6.24 -1.77 -13.20
N LEU A 604 5.71 -1.57 -11.99
CA LEU A 604 5.19 -0.30 -11.46
C LEU A 604 6.24 0.82 -11.25
N GLN A 605 7.42 0.72 -11.86
CA GLN A 605 8.39 1.81 -11.91
C GLN A 605 7.93 2.95 -12.82
N ILE A 606 8.06 4.18 -12.36
CA ILE A 606 7.72 5.41 -13.09
C ILE A 606 8.46 5.51 -14.44
N SER A 607 9.66 4.95 -14.56
CA SER A 607 10.42 4.85 -15.82
C SER A 607 9.70 4.03 -16.90
N ASN A 608 8.98 2.98 -16.48
CA ASN A 608 8.29 2.04 -17.33
C ASN A 608 6.89 2.58 -17.65
N LEU A 609 6.17 3.03 -16.62
CA LEU A 609 4.83 3.62 -16.75
C LEU A 609 4.84 4.88 -17.65
N ARG A 610 5.91 5.71 -17.62
CA ARG A 610 6.10 6.87 -18.53
C ARG A 610 6.64 6.50 -19.91
N LYS A 611 7.03 5.25 -20.15
CA LYS A 611 7.47 4.73 -21.46
C LYS A 611 6.84 3.36 -21.70
N PRO A 612 5.49 3.29 -21.73
CA PRO A 612 4.81 2.02 -21.95
C PRO A 612 5.19 1.49 -23.32
N SER A 613 5.38 0.18 -23.38
CA SER A 613 5.79 -0.56 -24.57
C SER A 613 5.31 -1.99 -24.39
N SER A 614 4.85 -2.63 -25.46
CA SER A 614 4.45 -4.05 -25.46
C SER A 614 5.59 -5.00 -25.06
N ALA A 615 6.85 -4.54 -25.03
CA ALA A 615 7.96 -5.28 -24.44
C ALA A 615 7.85 -5.42 -22.90
N PHE A 616 7.18 -4.49 -22.22
CA PHE A 616 7.14 -4.36 -20.76
C PHE A 616 5.75 -3.92 -20.24
N PRO A 617 4.68 -4.72 -20.45
CA PRO A 617 3.37 -4.46 -19.87
C PRO A 617 3.41 -4.40 -18.33
N VAL A 618 2.43 -3.72 -17.73
CA VAL A 618 2.07 -3.88 -16.32
C VAL A 618 1.32 -5.22 -16.20
N PRO A 619 1.85 -6.23 -15.49
CA PRO A 619 1.16 -7.50 -15.32
C PRO A 619 -0.06 -7.32 -14.43
N ALA A 620 -1.17 -7.93 -14.84
CA ALA A 620 -2.38 -8.10 -14.05
C ALA A 620 -2.56 -9.58 -13.67
N GLY A 621 -3.12 -9.85 -12.50
CA GLY A 621 -3.20 -11.20 -11.94
C GLY A 621 -4.47 -11.95 -12.36
N VAL A 622 -4.50 -13.26 -12.09
CA VAL A 622 -5.71 -14.09 -12.24
C VAL A 622 -6.36 -14.36 -10.89
N VAL A 623 -7.69 -14.39 -10.85
CA VAL A 623 -8.44 -14.67 -9.61
C VAL A 623 -8.33 -16.15 -9.26
N ARG A 624 -7.75 -16.45 -8.09
CA ARG A 624 -7.50 -17.81 -7.63
C ARG A 624 -8.05 -18.01 -6.21
N ARG A 625 -8.86 -19.05 -6.03
CA ARG A 625 -9.32 -19.53 -4.73
C ARG A 625 -8.31 -20.54 -4.18
N PHE A 626 -7.94 -20.38 -2.92
CA PHE A 626 -7.21 -21.37 -2.11
C PHE A 626 -8.15 -21.93 -1.05
N GLN A 627 -8.24 -23.26 -0.96
CA GLN A 627 -9.03 -23.96 0.04
C GLN A 627 -8.12 -24.59 1.09
N LEU A 628 -8.32 -24.18 2.35
CA LEU A 628 -7.60 -24.65 3.53
C LEU A 628 -8.54 -25.61 4.29
N ASN A 629 -8.33 -26.93 4.17
CA ASN A 629 -9.28 -27.96 4.62
C ASN A 629 -8.83 -28.67 5.91
N GLY A 630 -9.73 -28.79 6.88
CA GLY A 630 -9.51 -29.53 8.12
C GLY A 630 -8.79 -28.72 9.20
N ILE A 631 -9.14 -27.44 9.35
CA ILE A 631 -8.50 -26.49 10.29
C ILE A 631 -8.33 -27.07 11.71
N THR A 632 -9.34 -27.78 12.21
CA THR A 632 -9.35 -28.39 13.55
C THR A 632 -8.45 -29.62 13.65
N MET A 633 -8.43 -30.47 12.62
CA MET A 633 -7.49 -31.61 12.54
C MET A 633 -6.05 -31.13 12.41
N GLU A 634 -5.80 -30.16 11.53
CA GLU A 634 -4.48 -29.64 11.23
C GLU A 634 -3.92 -28.79 12.38
N ALA A 635 -4.77 -28.20 13.22
CA ALA A 635 -4.34 -27.61 14.49
C ALA A 635 -3.72 -28.65 15.44
N SER A 636 -4.33 -29.83 15.53
CA SER A 636 -3.83 -30.93 16.35
C SER A 636 -2.49 -31.47 15.82
N ARG A 637 -2.37 -31.58 14.50
CA ARG A 637 -1.12 -31.94 13.81
C ARG A 637 -0.03 -30.90 14.05
N TYR A 638 -0.31 -29.62 13.82
CA TYR A 638 0.61 -28.49 14.03
C TYR A 638 1.14 -28.42 15.46
N ALA A 639 0.28 -28.63 16.47
CA ALA A 639 0.69 -28.72 17.87
C ALA A 639 1.61 -29.93 18.13
N SER A 640 1.25 -31.11 17.62
CA SER A 640 2.03 -32.35 17.81
C SER A 640 3.42 -32.30 17.15
N THR A 641 3.55 -31.64 16.00
CA THR A 641 4.81 -31.48 15.25
C THR A 641 5.64 -30.27 15.71
N ARG A 642 5.18 -29.54 16.74
CA ARG A 642 5.77 -28.28 17.23
C ARG A 642 5.95 -27.22 16.12
N GLY A 643 5.01 -27.19 15.18
CA GLY A 643 4.97 -26.21 14.09
C GLY A 643 5.94 -26.45 12.94
N ASN A 644 6.34 -27.71 12.68
CA ASN A 644 7.20 -28.06 11.55
C ASN A 644 6.51 -27.77 10.20
N THR A 645 6.92 -26.70 9.52
CA THR A 645 6.39 -26.23 8.23
C THR A 645 6.56 -27.23 7.09
N SER A 646 7.57 -28.11 7.15
CA SER A 646 7.78 -29.17 6.14
C SER A 646 6.70 -30.24 6.14
N LEU A 647 5.84 -30.28 7.18
CA LEU A 647 4.70 -31.17 7.31
C LEU A 647 3.35 -30.44 7.10
N ALA A 648 3.37 -29.19 6.61
CA ALA A 648 2.16 -28.42 6.37
C ALA A 648 1.29 -29.04 5.25
N PRO A 649 -0.02 -29.23 5.47
CA PRO A 649 -0.96 -29.71 4.45
C PRO A 649 -1.04 -28.78 3.22
N PRO A 650 -1.41 -29.31 2.03
CA PRO A 650 -1.58 -28.50 0.83
C PRO A 650 -2.81 -27.59 0.91
N ALA A 651 -2.62 -26.31 0.63
CA ALA A 651 -3.68 -25.40 0.23
C ALA A 651 -4.09 -25.74 -1.21
N HIS A 652 -5.30 -26.26 -1.40
CA HIS A 652 -5.77 -26.69 -2.72
C HIS A 652 -6.23 -25.46 -3.50
N SER A 653 -5.69 -25.20 -4.69
CA SER A 653 -6.02 -24.01 -5.46
C SER A 653 -6.83 -24.31 -6.73
N ARG A 654 -7.74 -23.39 -7.08
CA ARG A 654 -8.41 -23.33 -8.39
C ARG A 654 -8.45 -21.90 -8.90
N ILE A 655 -8.28 -21.71 -10.21
CA ILE A 655 -8.60 -20.43 -10.85
C ILE A 655 -10.13 -20.27 -10.83
N LEU A 656 -10.63 -19.12 -10.40
CA LEU A 656 -12.04 -18.74 -10.51
C LEU A 656 -12.30 -18.07 -11.84
N ARG A 657 -11.46 -17.08 -12.18
CA ARG A 657 -11.53 -16.23 -13.37
C ARG A 657 -10.14 -16.13 -13.98
N ASN A 658 -10.05 -16.35 -15.29
CA ASN A 658 -8.79 -16.28 -16.04
C ASN A 658 -8.59 -14.91 -16.70
N GLU A 659 -9.59 -14.03 -16.58
CA GLU A 659 -9.49 -12.61 -16.85
C GLU A 659 -8.35 -11.99 -16.02
N GLN A 660 -7.49 -11.23 -16.69
CA GLN A 660 -6.36 -10.54 -16.05
C GLN A 660 -6.88 -9.23 -15.42
N VAL A 661 -6.84 -9.17 -14.09
CA VAL A 661 -7.47 -8.10 -13.30
C VAL A 661 -6.63 -7.70 -12.08
N GLU A 662 -6.97 -6.55 -11.48
CA GLU A 662 -6.44 -6.10 -10.17
C GLU A 662 -7.41 -5.14 -9.47
N LEU A 663 -7.07 -4.74 -8.24
CA LEU A 663 -7.85 -3.81 -7.40
C LEU A 663 -9.31 -4.28 -7.29
N CYS A 664 -9.44 -5.57 -6.96
CA CYS A 664 -10.70 -6.27 -6.85
C CYS A 664 -11.47 -5.85 -5.59
N GLN A 665 -12.68 -5.37 -5.79
CA GLN A 665 -13.68 -5.05 -4.77
C GLN A 665 -14.87 -6.00 -4.88
N VAL A 666 -15.55 -6.22 -3.77
CA VAL A 666 -16.81 -6.96 -3.64
C VAL A 666 -17.83 -6.05 -2.95
N ASN A 667 -19.10 -6.47 -2.85
CA ASN A 667 -20.04 -5.77 -1.97
C ASN A 667 -19.51 -5.84 -0.52
N PRO A 668 -19.26 -4.70 0.16
CA PRO A 668 -18.64 -4.68 1.48
C PRO A 668 -19.52 -5.31 2.57
N MET A 669 -20.83 -5.49 2.32
CA MET A 669 -21.73 -6.24 3.21
C MET A 669 -21.49 -7.75 3.17
N LEU A 670 -20.78 -8.26 2.14
CA LEU A 670 -20.37 -9.66 2.01
C LEU A 670 -18.90 -9.90 2.37
N ALA A 671 -18.22 -8.94 3.01
CA ALA A 671 -16.92 -9.18 3.62
C ALA A 671 -17.02 -10.36 4.61
N MET A 672 -16.08 -11.32 4.50
CA MET A 672 -16.06 -12.60 5.23
C MET A 672 -17.16 -13.63 4.87
N HIS A 673 -18.06 -13.32 3.91
CA HIS A 673 -19.23 -14.12 3.56
C HIS A 673 -19.19 -14.65 2.12
N PRO A 674 -19.97 -15.71 1.78
CA PRO A 674 -20.13 -16.16 0.40
C PRO A 674 -20.62 -15.03 -0.52
N TYR A 675 -20.09 -15.00 -1.74
CA TYR A 675 -20.36 -13.95 -2.72
C TYR A 675 -20.22 -14.50 -4.16
N THR A 676 -20.64 -13.71 -5.13
CA THR A 676 -20.78 -14.05 -6.56
C THR A 676 -20.04 -13.07 -7.47
N PHE A 677 -20.02 -11.78 -7.15
CA PHE A 677 -19.55 -10.74 -8.07
C PHE A 677 -18.25 -10.09 -7.59
N ILE A 678 -17.31 -9.92 -8.54
CA ILE A 678 -16.06 -9.17 -8.36
C ILE A 678 -16.10 -7.96 -9.30
N TYR A 679 -15.75 -6.80 -8.77
CA TYR A 679 -15.55 -5.56 -9.53
C TYR A 679 -14.06 -5.23 -9.51
N ALA A 680 -13.43 -5.04 -10.66
CA ALA A 680 -11.97 -4.92 -10.75
C ALA A 680 -11.52 -3.97 -11.85
N LEU A 681 -10.26 -3.55 -11.81
CA LEU A 681 -9.56 -3.02 -12.98
C LEU A 681 -9.09 -4.18 -13.89
N GLY A 682 -8.94 -3.90 -15.18
CA GLY A 682 -8.39 -4.85 -16.16
C GLY A 682 -7.82 -4.15 -17.39
N HIS A 683 -7.52 -4.93 -18.42
CA HIS A 683 -7.10 -4.44 -19.73
C HIS A 683 -8.13 -4.79 -20.82
N THR A 684 -8.68 -3.77 -21.48
CA THR A 684 -9.67 -3.86 -22.56
C THR A 684 -9.24 -4.89 -23.62
N GLU A 685 -7.97 -4.85 -23.99
CA GLU A 685 -7.34 -5.69 -25.00
C GLU A 685 -7.39 -7.20 -24.69
N THR A 686 -7.01 -7.61 -23.48
CA THR A 686 -6.98 -9.03 -23.08
C THR A 686 -8.39 -9.58 -22.84
N LEU A 687 -9.34 -8.72 -22.45
CA LEU A 687 -10.72 -9.10 -22.17
C LEU A 687 -11.60 -9.15 -23.42
N HIS A 688 -11.36 -8.29 -24.41
CA HIS A 688 -12.07 -8.32 -25.70
C HIS A 688 -11.41 -9.24 -26.74
N ASN A 689 -10.24 -9.84 -26.44
CA ASN A 689 -9.40 -10.59 -27.39
C ASN A 689 -9.04 -9.77 -28.65
N GLN A 690 -8.86 -8.46 -28.50
CA GLN A 690 -8.54 -7.53 -29.57
C GLN A 690 -7.18 -6.88 -29.32
N LEU A 691 -6.13 -7.56 -29.76
CA LEU A 691 -4.76 -7.08 -29.64
C LEU A 691 -4.60 -5.71 -30.34
N ARG A 692 -3.91 -4.78 -29.67
CA ARG A 692 -3.62 -3.41 -30.15
C ARG A 692 -2.10 -3.22 -30.23
N PRO A 693 -1.47 -3.58 -31.36
CA PRO A 693 -0.02 -3.62 -31.48
C PRO A 693 0.66 -2.35 -30.99
N GLY A 694 1.46 -2.49 -29.92
CA GLY A 694 2.24 -1.40 -29.32
C GLY A 694 1.66 -0.79 -28.04
N ILE A 695 0.40 -1.06 -27.67
CA ILE A 695 -0.23 -0.56 -26.42
C ILE A 695 -0.44 -1.69 -25.38
N GLU A 696 -0.12 -2.93 -25.77
CA GLU A 696 -0.46 -4.17 -25.07
C GLU A 696 -0.07 -4.13 -23.57
N GLY A 697 -1.07 -4.21 -22.70
CA GLY A 697 -0.89 -4.23 -21.23
C GLY A 697 -0.23 -2.98 -20.62
N ALA A 698 -0.22 -1.83 -21.31
CA ALA A 698 0.49 -0.63 -20.87
C ALA A 698 0.09 -0.13 -19.47
N LEU A 699 -1.21 -0.04 -19.20
CA LEU A 699 -1.85 0.35 -17.94
C LEU A 699 -3.25 -0.29 -17.89
N PHE A 700 -3.90 -0.26 -16.72
CA PHE A 700 -5.32 -0.57 -16.59
C PHE A 700 -6.18 0.50 -17.28
N ASP A 701 -7.04 0.12 -18.22
CA ASP A 701 -7.84 1.02 -19.06
C ASP A 701 -9.35 0.71 -19.04
N CYS A 702 -9.77 -0.30 -18.26
CA CYS A 702 -11.17 -0.67 -18.10
C CYS A 702 -11.52 -1.07 -16.66
N ILE A 703 -12.81 -1.00 -16.35
CA ILE A 703 -13.42 -1.63 -15.17
C ILE A 703 -14.17 -2.87 -15.64
N VAL A 704 -14.16 -3.93 -14.82
CA VAL A 704 -14.71 -5.25 -15.13
C VAL A 704 -15.65 -5.70 -14.01
N LYS A 705 -16.79 -6.30 -14.35
CA LYS A 705 -17.61 -7.13 -13.45
C LYS A 705 -17.48 -8.59 -13.87
N LEU A 706 -17.11 -9.45 -12.93
CA LEU A 706 -16.94 -10.90 -13.10
C LEU A 706 -17.91 -11.67 -12.21
N ASN A 707 -18.37 -12.84 -12.66
CA ASN A 707 -19.08 -13.82 -11.83
C ASN A 707 -18.08 -14.89 -11.36
N ALA A 708 -17.73 -14.88 -10.08
CA ALA A 708 -16.77 -15.79 -9.44
C ALA A 708 -17.27 -17.25 -9.32
N ASN A 709 -18.58 -17.47 -9.43
CA ASN A 709 -19.22 -18.79 -9.32
C ASN A 709 -19.46 -19.45 -10.69
N ASP A 710 -19.54 -18.67 -11.77
CA ASP A 710 -19.62 -19.15 -13.15
C ASP A 710 -18.47 -18.58 -14.01
N SER A 711 -17.45 -19.40 -14.26
CA SER A 711 -16.30 -19.05 -15.11
C SER A 711 -16.61 -19.04 -16.61
N SER A 712 -17.82 -19.43 -17.03
CA SER A 712 -18.29 -19.36 -18.42
C SER A 712 -19.12 -18.10 -18.72
N ALA A 713 -19.69 -17.47 -17.69
CA ALA A 713 -20.35 -16.17 -17.83
C ALA A 713 -19.34 -15.10 -18.26
N PRO A 714 -19.55 -14.38 -19.38
CA PRO A 714 -18.61 -13.40 -19.90
C PRO A 714 -18.47 -12.19 -18.95
N PRO A 715 -17.30 -11.53 -18.92
CA PRO A 715 -17.13 -10.28 -18.20
C PRO A 715 -18.06 -9.19 -18.76
N LEU A 716 -18.65 -8.37 -17.88
CA LEU A 716 -19.14 -7.06 -18.29
C LEU A 716 -17.98 -6.07 -18.16
N ILE A 717 -17.77 -5.24 -19.18
CA ILE A 717 -16.59 -4.37 -19.31
C ILE A 717 -17.08 -2.94 -19.55
N TRP A 718 -16.56 -2.00 -18.78
CA TRP A 718 -16.63 -0.56 -19.06
C TRP A 718 -15.24 -0.09 -19.46
N SER A 719 -15.12 0.48 -20.65
CA SER A 719 -13.89 1.12 -21.13
C SER A 719 -14.22 2.30 -22.02
N ARG A 720 -13.28 3.24 -22.10
CA ARG A 720 -13.33 4.37 -23.03
C ARG A 720 -11.93 4.59 -23.58
N ALA A 721 -11.83 4.93 -24.87
CA ALA A 721 -10.54 5.15 -25.51
C ALA A 721 -9.73 6.23 -24.75
N HIS A 722 -8.47 5.93 -24.46
CA HIS A 722 -7.53 6.81 -23.75
C HIS A 722 -7.99 7.23 -22.33
N CYS A 723 -8.84 6.43 -21.69
CA CYS A 723 -9.32 6.66 -20.32
C CYS A 723 -8.77 5.59 -19.37
N TYR A 724 -8.28 6.01 -18.20
CA TYR A 724 -7.60 5.14 -17.23
C TYR A 724 -8.29 5.24 -15.85
N PRO A 725 -9.16 4.29 -15.48
CA PRO A 725 -9.94 4.32 -14.23
C PRO A 725 -9.13 3.98 -12.97
N SER A 726 -9.54 4.53 -11.83
CA SER A 726 -9.10 4.11 -10.48
C SER A 726 -9.88 2.89 -9.99
N GLU A 727 -9.46 2.32 -8.85
CA GLU A 727 -10.18 1.25 -8.13
C GLU A 727 -11.72 1.45 -8.13
N PRO A 728 -12.51 0.42 -8.49
CA PRO A 728 -13.96 0.49 -8.56
C PRO A 728 -14.61 0.26 -7.19
N VAL A 729 -14.90 1.35 -6.47
CA VAL A 729 -15.51 1.28 -5.14
C VAL A 729 -17.00 0.95 -5.25
N PHE A 730 -17.41 -0.20 -4.71
CA PHE A 730 -18.81 -0.59 -4.59
C PHE A 730 -19.52 0.17 -3.46
N VAL A 731 -20.73 0.66 -3.72
CA VAL A 731 -21.62 1.31 -2.76
C VAL A 731 -22.98 0.61 -2.78
N PRO A 732 -23.39 -0.11 -1.70
CA PRO A 732 -24.68 -0.80 -1.66
C PRO A 732 -25.87 0.14 -1.72
N LYS A 733 -26.95 -0.33 -2.36
CA LYS A 733 -28.27 0.32 -2.40
C LYS A 733 -29.34 -0.49 -1.68
N SER A 734 -29.24 -1.83 -1.71
CA SER A 734 -30.02 -2.74 -0.88
C SER A 734 -29.20 -3.96 -0.46
N ASP A 735 -29.84 -4.95 0.17
CA ASP A 735 -29.21 -6.22 0.60
C ASP A 735 -28.96 -7.20 -0.57
N GLN A 736 -29.37 -6.87 -1.81
CA GLN A 736 -29.03 -7.68 -2.98
C GLN A 736 -27.57 -7.45 -3.40
N GLU A 737 -26.86 -8.52 -3.74
CA GLU A 737 -25.39 -8.49 -3.88
C GLU A 737 -24.89 -7.40 -4.83
N ASP A 738 -25.52 -7.25 -6.00
CA ASP A 738 -25.13 -6.28 -7.04
C ASP A 738 -26.11 -5.10 -7.22
N ASP A 739 -27.07 -4.91 -6.31
CA ASP A 739 -27.90 -3.69 -6.28
C ASP A 739 -27.14 -2.56 -5.56
N GLY A 740 -26.50 -1.72 -6.36
CA GLY A 740 -25.59 -0.69 -5.87
C GLY A 740 -24.99 0.14 -6.99
N TYR A 741 -23.96 0.91 -6.63
CA TYR A 741 -23.23 1.78 -7.52
C TYR A 741 -21.74 1.41 -7.53
N ILE A 742 -21.10 1.48 -8.69
CA ILE A 742 -19.64 1.45 -8.79
C ILE A 742 -19.17 2.88 -9.02
N LEU A 743 -18.31 3.37 -8.11
CA LEU A 743 -17.69 4.68 -8.19
C LEU A 743 -16.21 4.54 -8.55
N SER A 744 -15.75 5.29 -9.54
CA SER A 744 -14.35 5.37 -9.94
C SER A 744 -14.05 6.79 -10.45
N VAL A 745 -12.78 7.21 -10.42
CA VAL A 745 -12.33 8.40 -11.14
C VAL A 745 -11.40 7.95 -12.26
N PHE A 746 -11.74 8.27 -13.51
CA PHE A 746 -10.86 8.01 -14.65
C PHE A 746 -10.11 9.25 -15.09
N PHE A 747 -8.86 9.07 -15.50
CA PHE A 747 -8.07 10.07 -16.21
C PHE A 747 -8.31 9.91 -17.73
N ASP A 748 -8.89 10.93 -18.35
CA ASP A 748 -8.98 11.10 -19.81
C ASP A 748 -7.69 11.77 -20.28
N SER A 749 -6.81 11.01 -20.91
CA SER A 749 -5.50 11.52 -21.30
C SER A 749 -5.60 12.49 -22.47
N MET A 750 -6.45 12.22 -23.47
CA MET A 750 -6.66 13.08 -24.65
C MET A 750 -7.14 14.50 -24.29
N ARG A 751 -7.84 14.66 -23.17
CA ARG A 751 -8.24 15.96 -22.63
C ARG A 751 -7.33 16.49 -21.52
N ILE A 752 -6.46 15.65 -20.97
CA ILE A 752 -5.68 15.88 -19.73
C ILE A 752 -6.62 16.35 -18.59
N THR A 753 -7.69 15.58 -18.36
CA THR A 753 -8.70 15.84 -17.31
C THR A 753 -9.10 14.56 -16.61
N SER A 754 -9.70 14.67 -15.43
CA SER A 754 -10.30 13.51 -14.74
C SER A 754 -11.80 13.70 -14.59
N CYS A 755 -12.54 12.60 -14.62
CA CYS A 755 -13.97 12.58 -14.39
C CYS A 755 -14.34 11.49 -13.36
N LEU A 756 -15.29 11.81 -12.49
CA LEU A 756 -16.04 10.81 -11.75
C LEU A 756 -16.88 10.01 -12.74
N LEU A 757 -16.87 8.70 -12.57
CA LEU A 757 -17.77 7.74 -13.18
C LEU A 757 -18.67 7.12 -12.11
N ILE A 758 -19.95 6.99 -12.44
CA ILE A 758 -20.90 6.14 -11.69
C ILE A 758 -21.48 5.11 -12.66
N LEU A 759 -21.30 3.83 -12.33
CA LEU A 759 -22.00 2.72 -12.99
C LEU A 759 -23.10 2.17 -12.08
N ASP A 760 -24.16 1.68 -12.70
CA ASP A 760 -25.12 0.76 -12.09
C ASP A 760 -24.45 -0.60 -11.85
N ALA A 761 -24.37 -1.08 -10.60
CA ALA A 761 -23.55 -2.26 -10.29
C ALA A 761 -24.16 -3.58 -10.80
N ALA A 762 -25.46 -3.62 -11.08
CA ALA A 762 -26.17 -4.78 -11.61
C ALA A 762 -25.96 -4.91 -13.13
N THR A 763 -26.38 -3.89 -13.89
CA THR A 763 -26.37 -3.85 -15.36
C THR A 763 -25.07 -3.32 -15.98
N PHE A 764 -24.17 -2.76 -15.16
CA PHE A 764 -22.87 -2.21 -15.55
C PHE A 764 -22.93 -1.04 -16.55
N LYS A 765 -24.06 -0.33 -16.58
CA LYS A 765 -24.29 0.85 -17.43
C LYS A 765 -23.84 2.13 -16.75
N GLU A 766 -23.39 3.11 -17.54
CA GLU A 766 -23.15 4.47 -17.07
C GLU A 766 -24.45 5.10 -16.57
N LEU A 767 -24.44 5.60 -15.32
CA LEU A 767 -25.52 6.39 -14.74
C LEU A 767 -25.19 7.89 -14.73
N LEU A 768 -23.93 8.23 -14.46
CA LEU A 768 -23.47 9.62 -14.38
C LEU A 768 -21.97 9.72 -14.67
N ILE A 769 -21.56 10.80 -15.35
CA ILE A 769 -20.17 11.25 -15.43
C ILE A 769 -20.11 12.73 -15.08
N ALA A 770 -19.18 13.12 -14.19
CA ALA A 770 -18.97 14.52 -13.80
C ALA A 770 -17.48 14.90 -13.81
N GLN A 771 -17.17 16.08 -14.34
CA GLN A 771 -15.80 16.57 -14.56
C GLN A 771 -15.17 17.11 -13.28
N LEU A 772 -13.98 16.65 -12.91
CA LEU A 772 -13.19 17.21 -11.81
C LEU A 772 -12.50 18.52 -12.25
N PRO A 773 -12.29 19.48 -11.33
CA PRO A 773 -11.64 20.77 -11.64
C PRO A 773 -10.14 20.65 -11.96
N THR A 774 -9.54 19.50 -11.69
CA THR A 774 -8.11 19.22 -11.82
C THR A 774 -7.92 17.79 -12.30
N ALA A 775 -6.96 17.56 -13.21
CA ALA A 775 -6.50 16.22 -13.50
C ALA A 775 -5.90 15.58 -12.23
N ILE A 776 -6.33 14.35 -11.96
CA ILE A 776 -5.73 13.43 -11.00
C ILE A 776 -4.91 12.42 -11.82
N PRO A 777 -3.66 12.12 -11.43
CA PRO A 777 -2.83 11.11 -12.09
C PRO A 777 -3.48 9.73 -12.09
N VAL A 778 -3.04 8.85 -13.00
CA VAL A 778 -3.45 7.44 -13.04
C VAL A 778 -3.13 6.79 -11.68
N SER A 779 -4.16 6.31 -10.99
CA SER A 779 -4.05 5.84 -9.61
C SER A 779 -4.13 4.32 -9.53
N PHE A 780 -3.09 3.74 -8.92
CA PHE A 780 -3.09 2.37 -8.41
C PHE A 780 -3.46 2.33 -6.91
N GLY A 781 -3.81 3.47 -6.31
CA GLY A 781 -4.20 3.60 -4.91
C GLY A 781 -5.72 3.47 -4.68
N HIS A 782 -6.08 3.33 -3.41
CA HIS A 782 -7.35 2.74 -2.98
C HIS A 782 -8.43 3.74 -2.57
N GLY A 783 -9.67 3.26 -2.59
CA GLY A 783 -10.86 3.97 -2.20
C GLY A 783 -11.61 3.37 -1.02
N LYS A 784 -12.37 4.23 -0.33
CA LYS A 784 -13.41 3.84 0.64
C LYS A 784 -14.61 4.78 0.51
N PHE A 785 -15.81 4.28 0.78
CA PHE A 785 -17.02 5.08 0.86
C PHE A 785 -17.51 5.17 2.32
N ALA A 786 -17.98 6.34 2.72
CA ALA A 786 -18.62 6.59 4.01
C ALA A 786 -20.01 7.23 3.77
N ILE A 787 -20.97 6.95 4.65
CA ILE A 787 -22.31 7.57 4.66
C ILE A 787 -22.36 8.67 5.72
#